data_AF-A0A1J1LE48-F1
#
_entry.id   AF-A0A1J1LE48-F1
#
_cell.length_a   1.000
_cell.length_b   1.000
_cell.length_c   1.000
_cell.angle_alpha   90.00
_cell.angle_beta   90.00
_cell.angle_gamma   90.00
#
_symmetry.space_group_name_H-M   'P 1'
#
loop_
_entity.id
_entity.type
_entity.pdbx_description
1 polymer ?
#
loop_
_entity_poly.entity_id
_entity_poly.type
_entity_poly.pdbx_seq_one_letter_code
_entity_poly.pdbx_strand_id
1 'polypeptide(L)'
;MKIQHSLSLFGLISASVIVSPLVHAQPIIPANDGTGTQIIPHNNQWNIQGGQRSSDGSNLFHSFQNFNVNTGQIVNFISEPNIQNILGRVTGGQASIIDGLIQVLGGNSNLFLINPAGIVFGSNASLNIPAAFTVTTADAIGFGQGNWFNSIGNNNWSTLVGTPSEFQFNSPQPGAIINLGELNINSGQSLRLVGGTVINEGSLNAPSGEIYVQTVPGQSLVKISQIGHALSLEITPNLIANSVSINPLLLPELLTGSGLNSATQTTLNQAGEIVLSNGLSVNSGDVIMASGARVNAQTANLQASNNLTLAENQLLTTGDLNLIATNTVTIRDGQTPFQANAGGNLTIQGNQNIDILALNHPITPLQSQGNMTLISDGIISGDAHFSSGGNFSILNLRGTGGNFVSLYDPIISSEADVIFGDYTGSSLKIESKGAISGGNINITTPDTSLTNIIDPDAEILRNSPALILKSGVQILANPVNLAPDSEFTTAEDQIISSQSNLFSGNNLISVGEVITAGGPVLLESASEIFVDSIATQGGNINLNAVNNILVTNTLNSQGGSINLTTGGVLQVQGILLDQNGIPVSISSENGSNGGAITIQYQGGETVPFVIGDSTLNGTAGAITTGSETIQPPQIIPNSNTFSQGNITIINKAIPINNPSDNTDNILPDQEDNKNPLDNQNENPLDNQTDSNQPEPPDIVDDITLEPNEQPGDNGEALGGIMDENSPLNLEEDSPQILEQDNAIVLDDSPMNEGENSPIDDKKIEGEDANQMEAPEADLPLNETTNIAAVDAGIEGLETEINNSFESGNFEQAVSGLENLIGFEYSNYFGTNFNSPETPSSQISQVLSSLDQQTNTKSALIYVYSRENELEIVLVRSNGSILHRNVPGVNQKILVDLIKEFRLEISSSRKNKQGAYLEKAQQLYQWIIAPIEAELKQENIEILMFTMDAILRGIPLAALHDGKQFLVEKYALSLIPSFNLVNTQYRSTAQATVLAMGASQFQDQNPLPAVPVELSTVTSELNTNQYFLNQDFTLINLKNQYKTNPTPIIHLATHADFKPGDASNSYIHLWDQKLPLNQLSQLGLSDPTVDLLVLSACRTAVGDKNAELGFAGLAVASGAKSVLASLWYVSDEGTLGLMSEFYHHLDTMGIKAKALQAAQIAMIRGQVRIEEGRLILVNQNQEITLPPDLKNLNNDELNYPYYWAAFTLVGSPW
;
A
#
# COMPACT_ATOMS: atom_id res chain seq x y z
N MET A 1 65.24 6.73 75.57
CA MET A 1 64.76 7.97 76.23
C MET A 1 63.59 8.50 75.42
N LYS A 2 62.36 8.56 75.99
CA LYS A 2 61.10 9.08 75.38
C LYS A 2 60.68 8.40 74.04
N ILE A 3 59.53 7.73 73.95
CA ILE A 3 58.16 8.28 73.74
C ILE A 3 58.12 9.03 72.38
N GLN A 4 57.27 8.69 71.41
CA GLN A 4 55.82 8.40 71.53
C GLN A 4 55.29 7.37 70.49
N HIS A 5 54.06 6.88 70.69
CA HIS A 5 53.33 5.99 69.74
C HIS A 5 52.40 6.78 68.80
N SER A 6 52.17 6.21 67.61
CA SER A 6 50.96 6.42 66.80
C SER A 6 50.53 5.06 66.24
N LEU A 7 49.30 4.61 66.51
CA LEU A 7 48.81 3.28 66.12
C LEU A 7 47.93 3.37 64.86
N SER A 8 48.02 2.35 64.00
CA SER A 8 47.20 2.22 62.79
C SER A 8 45.73 1.94 63.11
N LEU A 9 44.81 2.58 62.38
CA LEU A 9 43.37 2.29 62.43
C LEU A 9 42.89 1.87 61.03
N PHE A 10 42.32 0.67 60.92
CA PHE A 10 41.59 0.24 59.72
C PHE A 10 40.24 0.95 59.66
N GLY A 11 39.95 1.62 58.54
CA GLY A 11 38.63 2.19 58.28
C GLY A 11 37.69 1.14 57.68
N LEU A 12 36.64 0.77 58.41
CA LEU A 12 35.50 0.05 57.85
C LEU A 12 34.65 1.04 57.05
N ILE A 13 34.61 0.88 55.72
CA ILE A 13 33.63 1.55 54.88
C ILE A 13 32.32 0.77 55.01
N SER A 14 31.38 1.30 55.79
CA SER A 14 30.03 0.76 55.87
C SER A 14 29.30 1.03 54.56
N ALA A 15 29.21 0.03 53.69
CA ALA A 15 28.36 0.07 52.51
C ALA A 15 26.88 0.07 52.95
N SER A 16 26.31 1.25 53.10
CA SER A 16 24.87 1.42 53.29
C SER A 16 24.13 0.96 52.03
N VAL A 17 23.65 -0.28 52.03
CA VAL A 17 22.74 -0.77 51.00
C VAL A 17 21.44 0.03 51.12
N ILE A 18 21.29 1.03 50.25
CA ILE A 18 20.01 1.70 50.05
C ILE A 18 19.13 0.70 49.30
N VAL A 19 18.39 -0.11 50.06
CA VAL A 19 17.28 -0.88 49.51
C VAL A 19 16.21 0.14 49.14
N SER A 20 16.10 0.46 47.85
CA SER A 20 14.96 1.20 47.31
C SER A 20 13.68 0.47 47.75
N PRO A 21 12.73 1.14 48.40
CA PRO A 21 11.47 0.49 48.75
C PRO A 21 10.77 0.08 47.44
N LEU A 22 10.13 -1.09 47.43
CA LEU A 22 9.26 -1.48 46.32
C LEU A 22 8.21 -0.38 46.12
N VAL A 23 8.04 0.05 44.87
CA VAL A 23 7.04 1.05 44.52
C VAL A 23 5.66 0.38 44.57
N HIS A 24 5.04 0.40 45.75
CA HIS A 24 3.63 0.09 45.88
C HIS A 24 2.84 1.11 45.05
N ALA A 25 2.00 0.62 44.13
CA ALA A 25 1.10 1.47 43.36
C ALA A 25 0.20 2.27 44.32
N GLN A 26 0.08 3.58 44.08
CA GLN A 26 -0.70 4.44 44.96
C GLN A 26 -2.18 4.01 44.96
N PRO A 27 -2.86 3.97 46.12
CA PRO A 27 -4.24 3.49 46.20
C PRO A 27 -5.20 4.35 45.35
N ILE A 28 -6.40 3.85 45.09
CA ILE A 28 -7.47 4.63 44.47
C ILE A 28 -7.78 5.84 45.36
N ILE A 29 -7.66 7.05 44.81
CA ILE A 29 -7.86 8.33 45.51
C ILE A 29 -8.94 9.10 44.77
N PRO A 30 -10.04 9.54 45.43
CA PRO A 30 -11.07 10.34 44.77
C PRO A 30 -10.55 11.76 44.47
N ALA A 31 -10.98 12.34 43.35
CA ALA A 31 -10.63 13.72 43.01
C ALA A 31 -11.35 14.73 43.93
N ASN A 32 -10.66 15.81 44.28
CA ASN A 32 -11.23 16.93 45.03
C ASN A 32 -11.72 18.05 44.08
N ASP A 33 -12.63 17.69 43.18
CA ASP A 33 -13.07 18.50 42.03
C ASP A 33 -14.57 18.84 42.04
N GLY A 34 -15.28 18.49 43.12
CA GLY A 34 -16.73 18.64 43.25
C GLY A 34 -17.56 17.47 42.70
N THR A 35 -16.94 16.44 42.09
CA THR A 35 -17.68 15.21 41.70
C THR A 35 -18.19 14.42 42.92
N GLY A 36 -17.63 14.64 44.12
CA GLY A 36 -18.16 14.02 45.34
C GLY A 36 -18.05 12.49 45.34
N THR A 37 -17.06 11.95 44.64
CA THR A 37 -16.78 10.50 44.61
C THR A 37 -16.27 10.05 45.98
N GLN A 38 -16.86 8.99 46.51
CA GLN A 38 -16.51 8.41 47.80
C GLN A 38 -15.99 7.00 47.58
N ILE A 39 -14.93 6.64 48.30
CA ILE A 39 -14.33 5.30 48.26
C ILE A 39 -14.38 4.75 49.68
N ILE A 40 -15.16 3.68 49.88
CA ILE A 40 -15.32 3.03 51.19
C ILE A 40 -14.61 1.67 51.18
N PRO A 41 -13.41 1.57 51.79
CA PRO A 41 -12.67 0.32 51.84
C PRO A 41 -13.28 -0.67 52.85
N HIS A 42 -13.40 -1.92 52.43
CA HIS A 42 -13.86 -3.06 53.21
C HIS A 42 -12.90 -4.25 52.97
N ASN A 43 -11.86 -4.37 53.80
CA ASN A 43 -10.76 -5.32 53.56
C ASN A 43 -10.15 -5.11 52.15
N ASN A 44 -10.13 -6.15 51.30
CA ASN A 44 -9.70 -6.10 49.90
C ASN A 44 -10.82 -5.68 48.92
N GLN A 45 -11.80 -4.89 49.37
CA GLN A 45 -12.87 -4.34 48.51
C GLN A 45 -12.92 -2.82 48.60
N TRP A 46 -13.01 -2.13 47.47
CA TRP A 46 -13.11 -0.68 47.36
C TRP A 46 -14.46 -0.31 46.74
N ASN A 47 -15.41 0.08 47.58
CA ASN A 47 -16.76 0.45 47.12
C ASN A 47 -16.76 1.92 46.70
N ILE A 48 -16.96 2.17 45.41
CA ILE A 48 -17.07 3.49 44.80
C ILE A 48 -18.54 3.89 44.79
N GLN A 49 -18.86 5.00 45.45
CA GLN A 49 -20.22 5.52 45.59
C GLN A 49 -20.22 7.06 45.59
N GLY A 50 -21.38 7.69 45.81
CA GLY A 50 -21.53 9.14 45.68
C GLY A 50 -21.54 9.53 44.21
N GLY A 51 -20.66 10.44 43.79
CA GLY A 51 -20.62 10.91 42.41
C GLY A 51 -21.67 11.99 42.10
N GLN A 52 -21.72 12.41 40.85
CA GLN A 52 -22.73 13.33 40.30
C GLN A 52 -23.62 12.62 39.29
N ARG A 53 -24.82 13.15 39.02
CA ARG A 53 -25.75 12.59 38.02
C ARG A 53 -26.15 13.61 36.96
N SER A 54 -26.50 13.10 35.80
CA SER A 54 -27.19 13.84 34.73
C SER A 54 -28.59 14.26 35.15
N SER A 55 -29.17 15.26 34.47
CA SER A 55 -30.50 15.80 34.82
C SER A 55 -31.67 14.84 34.55
N ASP A 56 -31.47 13.84 33.68
CA ASP A 56 -32.39 12.71 33.47
C ASP A 56 -32.18 11.56 34.48
N GLY A 57 -31.07 11.57 35.22
CA GLY A 57 -30.71 10.54 36.20
C GLY A 57 -30.18 9.24 35.60
N SER A 58 -29.87 9.19 34.30
CA SER A 58 -29.37 7.98 33.61
C SER A 58 -27.86 7.78 33.71
N ASN A 59 -27.08 8.85 33.90
CA ASN A 59 -25.62 8.79 33.93
C ASN A 59 -25.08 9.10 35.32
N LEU A 60 -24.10 8.32 35.77
CA LEU A 60 -23.40 8.46 37.05
C LEU A 60 -21.91 8.77 36.81
N PHE A 61 -21.45 9.89 37.33
CA PHE A 61 -20.08 10.39 37.09
C PHE A 61 -19.21 10.26 38.34
N HIS A 62 -18.03 9.68 38.15
CA HIS A 62 -16.97 9.54 39.14
C HIS A 62 -15.67 10.17 38.66
N SER A 63 -14.84 10.59 39.61
CA SER A 63 -13.57 11.27 39.35
C SER A 63 -12.54 10.88 40.40
N PHE A 64 -11.36 10.50 39.92
CA PHE A 64 -10.24 9.98 40.72
C PHE A 64 -9.01 10.84 40.45
N GLN A 65 -8.22 11.12 41.49
CA GLN A 65 -6.86 11.60 41.26
C GLN A 65 -6.04 10.46 40.66
N ASN A 66 -5.97 9.33 41.37
CA ASN A 66 -5.27 8.11 40.94
C ASN A 66 -6.25 6.92 41.01
N PHE A 67 -6.16 6.00 40.04
CA PHE A 67 -6.97 4.78 39.98
C PHE A 67 -6.07 3.58 39.70
N ASN A 68 -5.58 2.94 40.76
CA ASN A 68 -4.82 1.69 40.66
C ASN A 68 -5.50 0.57 41.46
N VAL A 69 -5.49 -0.63 40.90
CA VAL A 69 -6.00 -1.87 41.51
C VAL A 69 -4.84 -2.83 41.60
N ASN A 70 -4.56 -3.36 42.80
CA ASN A 70 -3.45 -4.30 43.02
C ASN A 70 -3.96 -5.74 43.02
N THR A 71 -3.03 -6.70 42.93
CA THR A 71 -3.29 -8.14 42.99
C THR A 71 -4.24 -8.52 44.12
N GLY A 72 -5.35 -9.18 43.80
CA GLY A 72 -6.35 -9.63 44.77
C GLY A 72 -7.18 -8.51 45.42
N GLN A 73 -7.24 -7.32 44.81
CA GLN A 73 -8.19 -6.26 45.15
C GLN A 73 -9.43 -6.32 44.26
N ILE A 74 -10.59 -5.91 44.81
CA ILE A 74 -11.87 -5.82 44.09
C ILE A 74 -12.37 -4.37 44.14
N VAL A 75 -12.67 -3.78 43.00
CA VAL A 75 -13.28 -2.45 42.89
C VAL A 75 -14.75 -2.59 42.53
N ASN A 76 -15.63 -2.12 43.41
CA ASN A 76 -17.08 -2.18 43.21
C ASN A 76 -17.63 -0.79 42.88
N PHE A 77 -18.01 -0.55 41.63
CA PHE A 77 -18.84 0.59 41.27
C PHE A 77 -20.29 0.32 41.70
N ILE A 78 -20.79 1.09 42.67
CA ILE A 78 -22.13 0.91 43.25
C ILE A 78 -23.15 1.71 42.41
N SER A 79 -24.04 0.98 41.75
CA SER A 79 -25.04 1.50 40.84
C SER A 79 -26.48 1.28 41.34
N GLU A 80 -27.44 1.84 40.62
CA GLU A 80 -28.88 1.71 40.86
C GLU A 80 -29.59 1.29 39.55
N PRO A 81 -30.78 0.66 39.59
CA PRO A 81 -31.46 0.15 38.39
C PRO A 81 -31.84 1.20 37.32
N ASN A 82 -31.81 2.49 37.64
CA ASN A 82 -32.04 3.59 36.70
C ASN A 82 -30.76 4.15 36.06
N ILE A 83 -29.57 3.74 36.51
CA ILE A 83 -28.30 4.17 35.91
C ILE A 83 -28.00 3.30 34.69
N GLN A 84 -27.93 3.93 33.52
CA GLN A 84 -27.55 3.29 32.26
C GLN A 84 -26.04 3.29 32.07
N ASN A 85 -25.35 4.38 32.42
CA ASN A 85 -23.91 4.52 32.22
C ASN A 85 -23.20 5.03 33.49
N ILE A 86 -22.08 4.41 33.84
CA ILE A 86 -21.14 4.86 34.87
C ILE A 86 -19.88 5.35 34.15
N LEU A 87 -19.44 6.58 34.45
CA LEU A 87 -18.28 7.19 33.80
C LEU A 87 -17.24 7.64 34.84
N GLY A 88 -16.06 7.01 34.83
CA GLY A 88 -14.97 7.30 35.74
C GLY A 88 -13.78 7.96 35.03
N ARG A 89 -13.43 9.20 35.42
CA ARG A 89 -12.22 9.88 34.92
C ARG A 89 -11.06 9.84 35.92
N VAL A 90 -9.84 9.74 35.40
CA VAL A 90 -8.60 9.90 36.18
C VAL A 90 -7.97 11.25 35.85
N THR A 91 -7.60 12.02 36.87
CA THR A 91 -7.23 13.44 36.73
C THR A 91 -5.82 13.77 37.25
N GLY A 92 -5.12 12.81 37.86
CA GLY A 92 -3.82 13.02 38.53
C GLY A 92 -2.60 13.00 37.61
N GLY A 93 -2.78 12.78 36.30
CA GLY A 93 -1.67 12.76 35.32
C GLY A 93 -0.77 11.52 35.39
N GLN A 94 -1.22 10.44 36.06
CA GLN A 94 -0.51 9.17 36.15
C GLN A 94 -1.33 8.06 35.47
N ALA A 95 -0.64 7.13 34.80
CA ALA A 95 -1.29 5.97 34.19
C ALA A 95 -1.96 5.07 35.24
N SER A 96 -3.05 4.41 34.86
CA SER A 96 -3.78 3.47 35.73
C SER A 96 -3.18 2.07 35.66
N ILE A 97 -2.74 1.50 36.78
CA ILE A 97 -2.30 0.09 36.86
C ILE A 97 -3.43 -0.74 37.50
N ILE A 98 -4.00 -1.67 36.75
CA ILE A 98 -5.19 -2.46 37.11
C ILE A 98 -4.80 -3.95 37.09
N ASP A 99 -4.37 -4.49 38.22
CA ASP A 99 -4.01 -5.92 38.41
C ASP A 99 -5.01 -6.63 39.33
N GLY A 100 -6.31 -6.41 39.11
CA GLY A 100 -7.36 -7.00 39.94
C GLY A 100 -8.75 -6.92 39.32
N LEU A 101 -9.78 -7.21 40.12
CA LEU A 101 -11.16 -7.29 39.65
C LEU A 101 -11.83 -5.91 39.65
N ILE A 102 -12.39 -5.50 38.51
CA ILE A 102 -13.34 -4.38 38.43
C ILE A 102 -14.76 -4.95 38.26
N GLN A 103 -15.68 -4.51 39.11
CA GLN A 103 -17.05 -4.99 39.19
C GLN A 103 -18.06 -3.84 39.28
N VAL A 104 -19.25 -4.02 38.70
CA VAL A 104 -20.41 -3.14 38.91
C VAL A 104 -21.47 -3.92 39.70
N LEU A 105 -22.09 -3.27 40.69
CA LEU A 105 -23.13 -3.86 41.55
C LEU A 105 -24.39 -2.99 41.57
N GLY A 106 -25.57 -3.60 41.73
CA GLY A 106 -26.83 -2.89 42.02
C GLY A 106 -27.62 -2.34 40.82
N GLY A 107 -27.04 -2.37 39.62
CA GLY A 107 -27.71 -1.98 38.36
C GLY A 107 -27.10 -2.70 37.15
N ASN A 108 -27.75 -2.59 35.98
CA ASN A 108 -27.27 -3.15 34.71
C ASN A 108 -26.64 -2.05 33.84
N SER A 109 -25.58 -1.43 34.36
CA SER A 109 -24.99 -0.21 33.80
C SER A 109 -23.72 -0.51 33.00
N ASN A 110 -23.56 0.19 31.88
CA ASN A 110 -22.29 0.26 31.16
C ASN A 110 -21.23 0.95 32.01
N LEU A 111 -19.96 0.60 31.86
CA LEU A 111 -18.84 1.26 32.54
C LEU A 111 -17.84 1.84 31.53
N PHE A 112 -17.62 3.16 31.61
CA PHE A 112 -16.62 3.89 30.85
C PHE A 112 -15.49 4.35 31.79
N LEU A 113 -14.24 4.04 31.46
CA LEU A 113 -13.05 4.53 32.17
C LEU A 113 -12.15 5.34 31.21
N ILE A 114 -11.81 6.56 31.62
CA ILE A 114 -10.98 7.50 30.84
C ILE A 114 -9.76 7.95 31.63
N ASN A 115 -8.56 7.71 31.08
CA ASN A 115 -7.29 8.23 31.61
C ASN A 115 -6.34 8.58 30.45
N PRO A 116 -6.12 9.88 30.13
CA PRO A 116 -5.21 10.30 29.07
C PRO A 116 -3.77 9.80 29.24
N ALA A 117 -3.34 9.57 30.50
CA ALA A 117 -1.98 9.19 30.83
C ALA A 117 -1.58 7.74 30.44
N GLY A 118 -2.55 6.92 30.02
CA GLY A 118 -2.35 5.49 29.74
C GLY A 118 -2.97 4.56 30.78
N ILE A 119 -3.22 3.31 30.39
CA ILE A 119 -3.86 2.28 31.23
C ILE A 119 -3.19 0.93 31.00
N VAL A 120 -2.84 0.23 32.08
CA VAL A 120 -2.25 -1.12 32.05
C VAL A 120 -3.11 -2.08 32.86
N PHE A 121 -3.67 -3.08 32.20
CA PHE A 121 -4.28 -4.24 32.84
C PHE A 121 -3.18 -5.30 33.07
N GLY A 122 -2.90 -5.60 34.34
CA GLY A 122 -1.93 -6.63 34.75
C GLY A 122 -2.45 -8.05 34.54
N SER A 123 -1.62 -9.06 34.77
CA SER A 123 -2.01 -10.47 34.52
C SER A 123 -3.07 -11.03 35.47
N ASN A 124 -3.39 -10.32 36.56
CA ASN A 124 -4.50 -10.64 37.46
C ASN A 124 -5.74 -9.75 37.21
N ALA A 125 -5.71 -8.91 36.16
CA ALA A 125 -6.85 -8.11 35.76
C ALA A 125 -8.03 -8.98 35.35
N SER A 126 -9.21 -8.62 35.82
CA SER A 126 -10.46 -9.30 35.48
C SER A 126 -11.64 -8.34 35.57
N LEU A 127 -12.73 -8.67 34.88
CA LEU A 127 -13.93 -7.86 34.78
C LEU A 127 -15.16 -8.66 35.23
N ASN A 128 -16.09 -7.97 35.89
CA ASN A 128 -17.43 -8.48 36.21
C ASN A 128 -18.42 -7.32 36.06
N ILE A 129 -18.63 -6.93 34.80
CA ILE A 129 -19.48 -5.79 34.40
C ILE A 129 -20.74 -6.39 33.73
N PRO A 130 -21.95 -5.98 34.15
CA PRO A 130 -23.18 -6.62 33.71
C PRO A 130 -23.60 -6.23 32.29
N ALA A 131 -23.20 -5.02 31.85
CA ALA A 131 -23.39 -4.48 30.50
C ALA A 131 -22.03 -4.16 29.85
N ALA A 132 -21.98 -3.31 28.82
CA ALA A 132 -20.75 -3.03 28.06
C ALA A 132 -19.65 -2.35 28.90
N PHE A 133 -18.39 -2.64 28.56
CA PHE A 133 -17.20 -1.99 29.14
C PHE A 133 -16.40 -1.27 28.06
N THR A 134 -16.04 -0.02 28.33
CA THR A 134 -15.21 0.80 27.43
C THR A 134 -14.11 1.50 28.23
N VAL A 135 -12.88 1.40 27.72
CA VAL A 135 -11.71 2.01 28.34
C VAL A 135 -10.91 2.78 27.29
N THR A 136 -10.55 4.02 27.62
CA THR A 136 -9.92 4.94 26.66
C THR A 136 -8.88 5.88 27.26
N THR A 137 -7.94 6.31 26.42
CA THR A 137 -6.94 7.35 26.74
C THR A 137 -7.25 8.68 26.04
N ALA A 138 -8.51 8.88 25.64
CA ALA A 138 -9.03 10.16 25.21
C ALA A 138 -8.90 11.24 26.31
N ASP A 139 -8.93 12.52 25.90
CA ASP A 139 -9.00 13.68 26.79
C ASP A 139 -10.45 14.01 27.21
N ALA A 140 -11.48 13.66 26.43
CA ALA A 140 -12.89 13.79 26.83
C ALA A 140 -13.83 12.75 26.17
N ILE A 141 -15.02 12.57 26.75
CA ILE A 141 -16.14 11.78 26.19
C ILE A 141 -17.32 12.72 25.91
N GLY A 142 -17.87 12.70 24.71
CA GLY A 142 -18.97 13.56 24.28
C GLY A 142 -20.33 12.88 24.38
N PHE A 143 -21.36 13.69 24.60
CA PHE A 143 -22.79 13.32 24.62
C PHE A 143 -23.58 14.06 23.52
N GLY A 144 -22.88 14.50 22.46
CA GLY A 144 -23.42 15.33 21.40
C GLY A 144 -23.75 16.77 21.82
N GLN A 145 -24.10 17.59 20.83
CA GLN A 145 -24.46 19.01 21.00
C GLN A 145 -23.40 19.85 21.78
N GLY A 146 -22.13 19.44 21.75
CA GLY A 146 -21.04 20.09 22.47
C GLY A 146 -20.97 19.81 23.98
N ASN A 147 -21.67 18.79 24.48
CA ASN A 147 -21.64 18.40 25.90
C ASN A 147 -20.51 17.40 26.17
N TRP A 148 -19.48 17.85 26.88
CA TRP A 148 -18.24 17.09 27.13
C TRP A 148 -18.06 16.67 28.59
N PHE A 149 -17.82 15.38 28.81
CA PHE A 149 -17.22 14.83 30.02
C PHE A 149 -15.69 14.84 29.85
N ASN A 150 -15.07 15.96 30.20
CA ASN A 150 -13.63 16.17 30.12
C ASN A 150 -12.91 15.36 31.21
N SER A 151 -11.74 14.82 30.89
CA SER A 151 -10.81 14.21 31.87
C SER A 151 -10.26 15.27 32.84
N ILE A 152 -9.92 16.47 32.35
CA ILE A 152 -9.36 17.58 33.14
C ILE A 152 -10.39 18.72 33.24
N GLY A 153 -10.36 19.47 34.34
CA GLY A 153 -11.18 20.67 34.52
C GLY A 153 -12.62 20.39 34.99
N ASN A 154 -13.49 21.38 34.81
CA ASN A 154 -14.87 21.38 35.31
C ASN A 154 -15.84 20.80 34.26
N ASN A 155 -16.74 19.91 34.69
CA ASN A 155 -17.81 19.37 33.85
C ASN A 155 -19.18 19.87 34.33
N ASN A 156 -20.09 20.15 33.39
CA ASN A 156 -21.49 20.42 33.71
C ASN A 156 -22.30 19.12 33.72
N TRP A 157 -22.24 18.41 34.86
CA TRP A 157 -22.92 17.12 35.07
C TRP A 157 -24.39 17.12 34.60
N SER A 158 -25.10 18.23 34.80
CA SER A 158 -26.53 18.33 34.49
C SER A 158 -26.88 18.23 32.99
N THR A 159 -25.95 18.56 32.08
CA THR A 159 -26.20 18.55 30.62
C THR A 159 -25.62 17.32 29.91
N LEU A 160 -24.89 16.45 30.61
CA LEU A 160 -24.36 15.18 30.10
C LEU A 160 -25.45 14.10 30.12
N VAL A 161 -26.49 14.31 29.31
CA VAL A 161 -27.73 13.50 29.22
C VAL A 161 -27.66 12.56 28.01
N GLY A 162 -28.31 11.39 28.10
CA GLY A 162 -28.29 10.39 27.02
C GLY A 162 -27.05 9.49 27.06
N THR A 163 -26.72 8.85 25.94
CA THR A 163 -25.58 7.92 25.82
C THR A 163 -24.33 8.64 25.33
N PRO A 164 -23.12 8.24 25.79
CA PRO A 164 -21.86 8.63 25.15
C PRO A 164 -21.87 8.38 23.64
N SER A 165 -21.43 9.36 22.86
CA SER A 165 -21.45 9.35 21.40
C SER A 165 -20.11 9.69 20.75
N GLU A 166 -19.14 10.26 21.49
CA GLU A 166 -17.88 10.78 20.93
C GLU A 166 -16.70 10.57 21.89
N PHE A 167 -15.48 10.42 21.36
CA PHE A 167 -14.21 10.53 22.08
C PHE A 167 -13.37 11.66 21.51
N GLN A 168 -12.80 12.51 22.36
CA GLN A 168 -11.96 13.64 21.95
C GLN A 168 -10.53 13.42 22.45
N PHE A 169 -9.58 13.34 21.54
CA PHE A 169 -8.15 13.27 21.79
C PHE A 169 -7.54 14.64 21.49
N ASN A 170 -7.00 15.32 22.50
CA ASN A 170 -6.36 16.63 22.39
C ASN A 170 -4.84 16.53 22.45
N SER A 171 -4.29 15.54 23.16
CA SER A 171 -2.86 15.25 23.11
C SER A 171 -2.41 14.92 21.67
N PRO A 172 -1.24 15.41 21.20
CA PRO A 172 -0.64 14.98 19.93
C PRO A 172 -0.09 13.55 19.99
N GLN A 173 0.04 12.97 21.20
CA GLN A 173 0.43 11.59 21.45
C GLN A 173 -0.46 11.06 22.59
N PRO A 174 -1.58 10.37 22.31
CA PRO A 174 -2.43 9.82 23.36
C PRO A 174 -1.76 8.69 24.14
N GLY A 175 -2.18 8.47 25.38
CA GLY A 175 -1.64 7.38 26.19
C GLY A 175 -1.87 5.99 25.58
N ALA A 176 -0.99 5.04 25.90
CA ALA A 176 -1.14 3.65 25.48
C ALA A 176 -2.11 2.86 26.38
N ILE A 177 -2.73 1.82 25.82
CA ILE A 177 -3.43 0.78 26.57
C ILE A 177 -2.61 -0.51 26.45
N ILE A 178 -2.32 -1.16 27.59
CA ILE A 178 -1.66 -2.46 27.64
C ILE A 178 -2.59 -3.43 28.36
N ASN A 179 -2.83 -4.62 27.80
CA ASN A 179 -3.53 -5.72 28.46
C ASN A 179 -2.68 -6.99 28.56
N LEU A 180 -2.39 -7.41 29.78
CA LEU A 180 -1.73 -8.68 30.12
C LEU A 180 -2.70 -9.70 30.76
N GLY A 181 -3.98 -9.35 30.92
CA GLY A 181 -4.97 -10.09 31.70
C GLY A 181 -6.21 -10.53 30.91
N GLU A 182 -7.14 -11.16 31.61
CA GLU A 182 -8.28 -11.87 31.04
C GLU A 182 -9.55 -11.00 31.08
N LEU A 183 -9.73 -10.17 30.06
CA LEU A 183 -10.82 -9.20 29.98
C LEU A 183 -12.10 -9.86 29.43
N ASN A 184 -12.92 -10.35 30.36
CA ASN A 184 -14.17 -11.06 30.08
C ASN A 184 -15.39 -10.15 30.32
N ILE A 185 -16.23 -9.95 29.31
CA ILE A 185 -17.49 -9.22 29.43
C ILE A 185 -18.69 -10.18 29.38
N ASN A 186 -19.83 -9.76 29.94
CA ASN A 186 -21.06 -10.56 29.89
C ASN A 186 -21.54 -10.81 28.45
N SER A 187 -22.32 -11.86 28.25
CA SER A 187 -22.81 -12.21 26.91
C SER A 187 -23.73 -11.13 26.32
N GLY A 188 -23.61 -10.90 25.00
CA GLY A 188 -24.35 -9.86 24.28
C GLY A 188 -23.88 -8.43 24.55
N GLN A 189 -22.71 -8.23 25.20
CA GLN A 189 -22.16 -6.92 25.54
C GLN A 189 -20.89 -6.60 24.74
N SER A 190 -20.58 -5.32 24.56
CA SER A 190 -19.35 -4.88 23.89
C SER A 190 -18.19 -4.66 24.87
N LEU A 191 -16.97 -5.00 24.43
CA LEU A 191 -15.69 -4.68 25.07
C LEU A 191 -14.89 -3.76 24.14
N ARG A 192 -14.54 -2.55 24.59
CA ARG A 192 -13.87 -1.53 23.75
C ARG A 192 -12.58 -1.00 24.40
N LEU A 193 -11.45 -1.19 23.72
CA LEU A 193 -10.14 -0.60 24.05
C LEU A 193 -9.81 0.48 22.99
N VAL A 194 -9.73 1.75 23.38
CA VAL A 194 -9.54 2.87 22.43
C VAL A 194 -8.43 3.83 22.89
N GLY A 195 -7.24 3.77 22.31
CA GLY A 195 -6.07 4.55 22.78
C GLY A 195 -5.13 5.08 21.68
N GLY A 196 -3.94 5.57 22.04
CA GLY A 196 -2.93 6.01 21.06
C GLY A 196 -2.11 4.85 20.45
N THR A 197 -1.80 3.87 21.30
CA THR A 197 -1.21 2.56 20.96
C THR A 197 -1.93 1.52 21.80
N VAL A 198 -2.20 0.32 21.27
CA VAL A 198 -2.77 -0.79 22.06
C VAL A 198 -1.92 -2.05 21.93
N ILE A 199 -1.51 -2.60 23.07
CA ILE A 199 -0.77 -3.87 23.16
C ILE A 199 -1.58 -4.84 23.99
N ASN A 200 -1.78 -6.05 23.48
CA ASN A 200 -2.58 -7.08 24.13
C ASN A 200 -1.86 -8.43 24.10
N GLU A 201 -1.35 -8.87 25.25
CA GLU A 201 -0.78 -10.21 25.49
C GLU A 201 -1.80 -11.17 26.15
N GLY A 202 -2.86 -10.66 26.79
CA GLY A 202 -3.94 -11.46 27.41
C GLY A 202 -5.15 -11.75 26.50
N SER A 203 -6.18 -12.44 26.99
CA SER A 203 -7.40 -12.70 26.21
C SER A 203 -8.46 -11.60 26.33
N LEU A 204 -9.21 -11.40 25.25
CA LEU A 204 -10.38 -10.53 25.15
C LEU A 204 -11.61 -11.38 24.80
N ASN A 205 -12.60 -11.46 25.70
CA ASN A 205 -13.77 -12.33 25.53
C ASN A 205 -15.08 -11.55 25.67
N ALA A 206 -15.90 -11.55 24.61
CA ALA A 206 -17.25 -10.97 24.56
C ALA A 206 -18.26 -11.97 23.95
N PRO A 207 -18.68 -13.02 24.69
CA PRO A 207 -19.53 -14.09 24.18
C PRO A 207 -20.82 -13.59 23.52
N SER A 208 -21.03 -13.86 22.23
CA SER A 208 -22.17 -13.35 21.45
C SER A 208 -22.30 -11.81 21.47
N GLY A 209 -21.18 -11.09 21.63
CA GLY A 209 -21.09 -9.63 21.68
C GLY A 209 -19.94 -9.08 20.82
N GLU A 210 -19.54 -7.83 21.05
CA GLU A 210 -18.59 -7.14 20.15
C GLU A 210 -17.25 -6.84 20.84
N ILE A 211 -16.13 -7.05 20.14
CA ILE A 211 -14.81 -6.57 20.55
C ILE A 211 -14.35 -5.46 19.60
N TYR A 212 -13.86 -4.36 20.18
CA TYR A 212 -13.16 -3.29 19.47
C TYR A 212 -11.81 -3.03 20.13
N VAL A 213 -10.74 -3.18 19.37
CA VAL A 213 -9.40 -2.71 19.72
C VAL A 213 -9.00 -1.70 18.67
N GLN A 214 -8.94 -0.43 19.04
CA GLN A 214 -8.70 0.66 18.08
C GLN A 214 -7.65 1.63 18.60
N THR A 215 -6.70 1.99 17.73
CA THR A 215 -5.91 3.21 17.94
C THR A 215 -6.54 4.42 17.27
N VAL A 216 -6.26 5.58 17.83
CA VAL A 216 -6.67 6.89 17.33
C VAL A 216 -5.43 7.79 17.28
N PRO A 217 -5.23 8.59 16.21
CA PRO A 217 -4.17 9.59 16.19
C PRO A 217 -4.36 10.65 17.30
N GLY A 218 -3.31 11.41 17.58
CA GLY A 218 -3.46 12.64 18.37
C GLY A 218 -4.42 13.64 17.70
N GLN A 219 -4.86 14.64 18.47
CA GLN A 219 -5.62 15.80 17.96
C GLN A 219 -6.87 15.41 17.12
N SER A 220 -7.58 14.37 17.54
CA SER A 220 -8.65 13.71 16.79
C SER A 220 -9.95 13.58 17.60
N LEU A 221 -11.08 13.87 16.96
CA LEU A 221 -12.44 13.62 17.45
C LEU A 221 -12.97 12.35 16.77
N VAL A 222 -13.53 11.43 17.55
CA VAL A 222 -13.97 10.11 17.08
C VAL A 222 -15.43 9.88 17.45
N LYS A 223 -16.32 9.77 16.46
CA LYS A 223 -17.75 9.50 16.71
C LYS A 223 -17.98 7.99 16.90
N ILE A 224 -18.61 7.62 18.01
CA ILE A 224 -19.00 6.26 18.35
C ILE A 224 -20.26 5.91 17.55
N SER A 225 -20.16 4.99 16.61
CA SER A 225 -21.33 4.46 15.88
C SER A 225 -22.26 3.70 16.83
N GLN A 226 -23.58 3.74 16.54
CA GLN A 226 -24.58 3.10 17.40
C GLN A 226 -24.49 1.57 17.31
N ILE A 227 -24.71 0.91 18.45
CA ILE A 227 -24.61 -0.55 18.61
C ILE A 227 -25.43 -1.28 17.53
N GLY A 228 -24.81 -2.24 16.84
CA GLY A 228 -25.44 -2.99 15.76
C GLY A 228 -25.25 -2.42 14.34
N HIS A 229 -24.50 -1.32 14.16
CA HIS A 229 -24.10 -0.83 12.83
C HIS A 229 -22.62 -1.15 12.54
N ALA A 230 -22.39 -2.08 11.61
CA ALA A 230 -21.07 -2.37 11.06
C ALA A 230 -20.65 -1.27 10.08
N LEU A 231 -20.10 -0.16 10.59
CA LEU A 231 -19.12 0.70 9.92
C LEU A 231 -18.49 1.69 10.92
N SER A 232 -17.24 2.06 10.63
CA SER A 232 -16.35 3.08 11.23
C SER A 232 -16.85 3.89 12.43
N LEU A 233 -16.03 3.91 13.49
CA LEU A 233 -15.88 5.10 14.33
C LEU A 233 -15.30 6.24 13.48
N GLU A 234 -16.03 7.34 13.30
CA GLU A 234 -15.66 8.42 12.37
C GLU A 234 -14.58 9.33 13.00
N ILE A 235 -13.34 9.24 12.51
CA ILE A 235 -12.21 10.07 12.95
C ILE A 235 -12.21 11.39 12.16
N THR A 236 -12.27 12.51 12.87
CA THR A 236 -12.26 13.88 12.34
C THR A 236 -11.21 14.70 13.10
N PRO A 237 -10.29 15.44 12.45
CA PRO A 237 -9.31 16.26 13.17
C PRO A 237 -9.96 17.32 14.07
N ASN A 238 -9.51 17.43 15.33
CA ASN A 238 -10.09 18.31 16.33
C ASN A 238 -9.26 19.60 16.53
N LEU A 239 -9.59 20.64 15.77
CA LEU A 239 -8.85 21.92 15.82
C LEU A 239 -9.00 22.72 17.12
N ILE A 240 -9.98 22.41 17.97
CA ILE A 240 -10.33 23.27 19.13
C ILE A 240 -9.79 22.69 20.45
N ALA A 241 -8.50 22.33 20.47
CA ALA A 241 -7.78 21.84 21.64
C ALA A 241 -7.44 22.95 22.67
N ASN A 242 -8.39 23.84 22.97
CA ASN A 242 -8.28 24.88 24.01
C ASN A 242 -8.49 24.30 25.43
N SER A 243 -7.76 23.23 25.74
CA SER A 243 -7.88 22.44 26.97
C SER A 243 -6.50 22.13 27.55
N VAL A 244 -6.41 22.16 28.88
CA VAL A 244 -5.27 21.53 29.57
C VAL A 244 -5.29 20.04 29.21
N SER A 245 -4.18 19.51 28.72
CA SER A 245 -3.98 18.07 28.49
C SER A 245 -2.88 17.53 29.41
N ILE A 246 -2.86 16.22 29.59
CA ILE A 246 -1.78 15.50 30.28
C ILE A 246 -0.83 14.99 29.21
N ASN A 247 0.47 15.29 29.36
CA ASN A 247 1.50 14.53 28.64
C ASN A 247 1.49 13.10 29.24
N PRO A 248 1.15 12.04 28.47
CA PRO A 248 1.25 10.68 28.98
C PRO A 248 2.71 10.28 29.18
N LEU A 249 2.92 9.21 29.96
CA LEU A 249 4.22 8.54 30.04
C LEU A 249 4.54 7.89 28.70
N LEU A 250 5.82 7.88 28.30
CA LEU A 250 6.24 7.16 27.10
C LEU A 250 6.05 5.65 27.33
N LEU A 251 5.74 4.91 26.26
CA LEU A 251 5.53 3.46 26.34
C LEU A 251 6.68 2.69 27.04
N PRO A 252 7.98 3.03 26.86
CA PRO A 252 9.08 2.44 27.64
C PRO A 252 8.96 2.68 29.15
N GLU A 253 8.52 3.87 29.57
CA GLU A 253 8.33 4.24 30.96
C GLU A 253 7.10 3.54 31.56
N LEU A 254 6.07 3.29 30.75
CA LEU A 254 4.87 2.55 31.15
C LEU A 254 5.18 1.05 31.39
N LEU A 255 6.00 0.45 30.52
CA LEU A 255 6.46 -0.94 30.65
C LEU A 255 7.46 -1.09 31.81
N THR A 256 8.49 -0.24 31.90
CA THR A 256 9.58 -0.39 32.89
C THR A 256 9.27 0.21 34.26
N GLY A 257 8.54 1.34 34.31
CA GLY A 257 8.23 2.08 35.55
C GLY A 257 7.07 1.50 36.35
N SER A 258 6.26 0.61 35.77
CA SER A 258 5.15 -0.08 36.44
C SER A 258 5.60 -1.29 37.29
N GLY A 259 6.85 -1.75 37.15
CA GLY A 259 7.35 -2.98 37.79
C GLY A 259 6.84 -4.27 37.16
N LEU A 260 6.12 -4.19 36.04
CA LEU A 260 5.57 -5.32 35.30
C LEU A 260 6.66 -5.93 34.39
N ASN A 261 7.57 -6.71 34.98
CA ASN A 261 8.55 -7.55 34.28
C ASN A 261 7.90 -8.74 33.53
N SER A 262 6.68 -8.56 33.03
CA SER A 262 5.76 -9.60 32.57
C SER A 262 5.21 -9.35 31.17
N ALA A 263 5.52 -8.21 30.53
CA ALA A 263 5.34 -8.06 29.09
C ALA A 263 6.41 -8.93 28.41
N THR A 264 6.00 -10.06 27.87
CA THR A 264 6.90 -11.14 27.41
C THR A 264 7.46 -10.90 26.01
N GLN A 265 6.80 -10.04 25.23
CA GLN A 265 7.05 -9.89 23.80
C GLN A 265 7.59 -8.51 23.42
N THR A 266 7.69 -7.55 24.34
CA THR A 266 8.27 -6.21 24.08
C THR A 266 9.59 -6.03 24.82
N THR A 267 10.61 -5.57 24.11
CA THR A 267 11.97 -5.36 24.63
C THR A 267 12.51 -4.02 24.17
N LEU A 268 13.53 -3.49 24.84
CA LEU A 268 14.25 -2.29 24.40
C LEU A 268 15.46 -2.69 23.57
N ASN A 269 15.57 -2.16 22.34
CA ASN A 269 16.72 -2.38 21.49
C ASN A 269 17.93 -1.52 21.95
N GLN A 270 19.07 -1.61 21.24
CA GLN A 270 20.28 -0.87 21.60
C GLN A 270 20.18 0.66 21.41
N ALA A 271 19.16 1.15 20.70
CA ALA A 271 18.85 2.58 20.56
C ALA A 271 17.85 3.08 21.64
N GLY A 272 17.25 2.19 22.44
CA GLY A 272 16.22 2.52 23.41
C GLY A 272 14.80 2.57 22.84
N GLU A 273 14.60 2.05 21.64
CA GLU A 273 13.28 1.91 21.00
C GLU A 273 12.64 0.59 21.45
N ILE A 274 11.31 0.53 21.55
CA ILE A 274 10.63 -0.74 21.82
C ILE A 274 10.57 -1.53 20.53
N VAL A 275 11.08 -2.76 20.58
CA VAL A 275 10.92 -3.77 19.55
C VAL A 275 10.21 -4.99 20.12
N LEU A 276 9.42 -5.65 19.30
CA LEU A 276 8.93 -6.98 19.58
C LEU A 276 10.08 -7.99 19.61
N SER A 277 9.88 -9.16 20.21
CA SER A 277 10.88 -10.24 20.27
C SER A 277 11.34 -10.76 18.89
N ASN A 278 10.63 -10.40 17.81
CA ASN A 278 11.01 -10.66 16.41
C ASN A 278 11.72 -9.47 15.72
N GLY A 279 11.95 -8.36 16.42
CA GLY A 279 12.64 -7.17 15.93
C GLY A 279 11.77 -6.04 15.37
N LEU A 280 10.44 -6.21 15.25
CA LEU A 280 9.54 -5.15 14.76
C LEU A 280 9.39 -4.02 15.78
N SER A 281 9.65 -2.77 15.37
CA SER A 281 9.50 -1.58 16.24
C SER A 281 8.04 -1.23 16.54
N VAL A 282 7.77 -0.78 17.76
CA VAL A 282 6.43 -0.42 18.25
C VAL A 282 6.26 1.10 18.29
N ASN A 283 5.26 1.61 17.56
CA ASN A 283 5.05 3.04 17.31
C ASN A 283 3.73 3.56 17.88
N SER A 284 3.59 4.88 17.84
CA SER A 284 2.27 5.52 17.98
C SER A 284 1.35 5.09 16.82
N GLY A 285 0.08 4.84 17.13
CA GLY A 285 -0.91 4.34 16.18
C GLY A 285 -0.92 2.82 15.97
N ASP A 286 0.03 2.05 16.51
CA ASP A 286 0.09 0.60 16.32
C ASP A 286 -0.90 -0.18 17.23
N VAL A 287 -1.47 -1.27 16.70
CA VAL A 287 -2.18 -2.31 17.46
C VAL A 287 -1.36 -3.59 17.41
N ILE A 288 -1.11 -4.21 18.56
CA ILE A 288 -0.29 -5.42 18.69
C ILE A 288 -1.03 -6.47 19.49
N MET A 289 -1.26 -7.63 18.89
CA MET A 289 -1.75 -8.84 19.55
C MET A 289 -0.59 -9.84 19.64
N ALA A 290 -0.06 -10.07 20.84
CA ALA A 290 1.12 -10.89 21.06
C ALA A 290 0.81 -12.39 21.17
N SER A 291 1.83 -13.26 21.08
CA SER A 291 1.66 -14.72 21.13
C SER A 291 0.83 -15.19 22.32
N GLY A 292 -0.15 -16.06 22.04
CA GLY A 292 -1.08 -16.58 23.04
C GLY A 292 -2.27 -15.66 23.34
N ALA A 293 -2.29 -14.41 22.87
CA ALA A 293 -3.47 -13.56 22.96
C ALA A 293 -4.64 -14.16 22.15
N ARG A 294 -5.82 -14.19 22.78
CA ARG A 294 -7.04 -14.79 22.22
C ARG A 294 -8.14 -13.75 22.11
N VAL A 295 -8.93 -13.83 21.05
CA VAL A 295 -10.13 -13.00 20.85
C VAL A 295 -11.31 -13.93 20.63
N ASN A 296 -12.37 -13.77 21.43
CA ASN A 296 -13.61 -14.54 21.29
C ASN A 296 -14.82 -13.59 21.33
N ALA A 297 -15.57 -13.49 20.22
CA ALA A 297 -16.70 -12.57 20.09
C ALA A 297 -17.80 -13.10 19.16
N GLN A 298 -18.92 -12.37 19.05
CA GLN A 298 -19.70 -12.39 17.81
C GLN A 298 -18.91 -11.64 16.73
N THR A 299 -18.62 -10.36 16.95
CA THR A 299 -17.91 -9.53 15.97
C THR A 299 -16.64 -8.94 16.60
N ALA A 300 -15.51 -8.99 15.90
CA ALA A 300 -14.26 -8.39 16.37
C ALA A 300 -13.66 -7.42 15.35
N ASN A 301 -13.33 -6.22 15.81
CA ASN A 301 -12.72 -5.16 15.01
C ASN A 301 -11.38 -4.77 15.63
N LEU A 302 -10.28 -5.11 14.96
CA LEU A 302 -8.92 -4.70 15.32
C LEU A 302 -8.46 -3.65 14.30
N GLN A 303 -8.28 -2.40 14.74
CA GLN A 303 -8.09 -1.24 13.85
C GLN A 303 -6.88 -0.38 14.26
N ALA A 304 -5.85 -0.34 13.41
CA ALA A 304 -4.65 0.45 13.63
C ALA A 304 -4.61 1.72 12.76
N SER A 305 -4.28 2.85 13.38
CA SER A 305 -3.94 4.12 12.73
C SER A 305 -2.54 4.11 12.08
N ASN A 306 -1.74 3.08 12.37
CA ASN A 306 -0.42 2.83 11.81
C ASN A 306 -0.35 1.36 11.38
N ASN A 307 0.26 0.45 12.14
CA ASN A 307 0.34 -0.98 11.81
C ASN A 307 -0.49 -1.86 12.76
N LEU A 308 -1.06 -2.93 12.22
CA LEU A 308 -1.69 -4.02 12.99
C LEU A 308 -0.75 -5.23 12.94
N THR A 309 -0.12 -5.57 14.06
CA THR A 309 0.72 -6.77 14.18
C THR A 309 -0.01 -7.87 14.95
N LEU A 310 -0.11 -9.03 14.32
CA LEU A 310 -0.74 -10.24 14.83
C LEU A 310 0.31 -11.35 14.83
N ALA A 311 0.69 -11.84 16.01
CA ALA A 311 1.68 -12.92 16.15
C ALA A 311 1.10 -14.05 17.01
N GLU A 312 1.04 -15.27 16.46
CA GLU A 312 0.66 -16.50 17.19
C GLU A 312 -0.66 -16.37 17.99
N ASN A 313 -1.67 -15.74 17.37
CA ASN A 313 -2.98 -15.46 17.98
C ASN A 313 -4.05 -16.50 17.60
N GLN A 314 -5.08 -16.59 18.45
CA GLN A 314 -6.35 -17.27 18.13
C GLN A 314 -7.47 -16.22 18.08
N LEU A 315 -7.94 -15.90 16.88
CA LEU A 315 -9.01 -14.95 16.62
C LEU A 315 -10.28 -15.72 16.20
N LEU A 316 -11.26 -15.80 17.10
CA LEU A 316 -12.46 -16.61 16.95
C LEU A 316 -13.71 -15.72 17.01
N THR A 317 -14.54 -15.76 15.97
CA THR A 317 -15.76 -14.95 15.86
C THR A 317 -16.93 -15.76 15.32
N THR A 318 -18.14 -15.60 15.87
CA THR A 318 -19.35 -16.23 15.31
C THR A 318 -20.02 -15.39 14.22
N GLY A 319 -19.61 -14.13 14.08
CA GLY A 319 -19.90 -13.17 13.01
C GLY A 319 -18.61 -12.65 12.38
N ASP A 320 -18.55 -11.36 12.05
CA ASP A 320 -17.46 -10.78 11.25
C ASP A 320 -16.15 -10.56 12.04
N LEU A 321 -15.02 -10.76 11.36
CA LEU A 321 -13.67 -10.44 11.84
C LEU A 321 -13.02 -9.41 10.91
N ASN A 322 -12.73 -8.22 11.43
CA ASN A 322 -12.14 -7.11 10.67
C ASN A 322 -10.76 -6.74 11.23
N LEU A 323 -9.74 -6.88 10.38
CA LEU A 323 -8.31 -6.68 10.68
C LEU A 323 -7.79 -5.54 9.79
N ILE A 324 -7.75 -4.32 10.31
CA ILE A 324 -7.56 -3.09 9.52
C ILE A 324 -6.36 -2.29 10.02
N ALA A 325 -5.54 -1.77 9.11
CA ALA A 325 -4.43 -0.87 9.38
C ALA A 325 -4.33 0.24 8.31
N THR A 326 -4.00 1.48 8.72
CA THR A 326 -3.71 2.57 7.78
C THR A 326 -2.41 2.33 7.00
N ASN A 327 -1.44 1.61 7.58
CA ASN A 327 -0.18 1.26 6.92
C ASN A 327 -0.13 -0.24 6.59
N THR A 328 0.34 -1.07 7.52
CA THR A 328 0.56 -2.51 7.28
C THR A 328 -0.25 -3.39 8.23
N VAL A 329 -0.87 -4.45 7.69
CA VAL A 329 -1.31 -5.60 8.50
C VAL A 329 -0.26 -6.70 8.39
N THR A 330 0.37 -7.06 9.51
CA THR A 330 1.41 -8.09 9.59
C THR A 330 0.88 -9.28 10.37
N ILE A 331 0.79 -10.45 9.73
CA ILE A 331 0.40 -11.72 10.36
C ILE A 331 1.62 -12.63 10.44
N ARG A 332 1.88 -13.19 11.62
CA ARG A 332 3.00 -14.11 11.90
C ARG A 332 2.54 -15.33 12.67
N ASP A 333 2.98 -16.47 12.17
CA ASP A 333 2.84 -17.79 12.78
C ASP A 333 4.13 -18.23 13.49
N GLY A 334 4.08 -19.26 14.33
CA GLY A 334 5.17 -19.58 15.25
C GLY A 334 5.08 -20.95 15.91
N GLN A 335 5.18 -21.00 17.24
CA GLN A 335 5.03 -22.22 18.06
C GLN A 335 3.57 -22.50 18.41
N THR A 336 2.76 -21.46 18.62
CA THR A 336 1.30 -21.55 18.67
C THR A 336 0.76 -21.18 17.30
N PRO A 337 0.14 -22.11 16.55
CA PRO A 337 -0.35 -21.84 15.20
C PRO A 337 -1.28 -20.63 15.16
N PHE A 338 -0.98 -19.66 14.28
CA PHE A 338 -1.89 -18.55 14.02
C PHE A 338 -3.23 -19.06 13.48
N GLN A 339 -4.33 -18.51 13.97
CA GLN A 339 -5.67 -18.87 13.52
C GLN A 339 -6.61 -17.65 13.51
N ALA A 340 -7.30 -17.45 12.39
CA ALA A 340 -8.38 -16.47 12.21
C ALA A 340 -9.63 -17.17 11.64
N ASN A 341 -10.64 -17.34 12.49
CA ASN A 341 -11.90 -18.02 12.16
C ASN A 341 -13.08 -17.05 12.28
N ALA A 342 -13.75 -16.78 11.15
CA ALA A 342 -14.97 -15.99 11.08
C ALA A 342 -16.21 -16.83 10.76
N GLY A 343 -17.25 -16.72 11.61
CA GLY A 343 -18.59 -17.23 11.32
C GLY A 343 -19.42 -16.30 10.41
N GLY A 344 -19.00 -15.04 10.29
CA GLY A 344 -19.37 -14.11 9.24
C GLY A 344 -18.23 -13.97 8.23
N ASN A 345 -17.99 -12.74 7.78
CA ASN A 345 -16.94 -12.39 6.83
C ASN A 345 -15.58 -12.17 7.52
N LEU A 346 -14.48 -12.37 6.78
CA LEU A 346 -13.12 -12.00 7.20
C LEU A 346 -12.58 -10.88 6.30
N THR A 347 -12.38 -9.69 6.86
CA THR A 347 -11.76 -8.55 6.16
C THR A 347 -10.34 -8.32 6.68
N ILE A 348 -9.37 -8.26 5.79
CA ILE A 348 -7.98 -7.89 6.06
C ILE A 348 -7.62 -6.70 5.18
N GLN A 349 -7.31 -5.55 5.77
CA GLN A 349 -7.01 -4.33 5.02
C GLN A 349 -5.79 -3.63 5.59
N GLY A 350 -4.73 -3.49 4.79
CA GLY A 350 -3.60 -2.61 5.10
C GLY A 350 -3.40 -1.67 3.91
N ASN A 351 -3.70 -0.38 4.06
CA ASN A 351 -3.78 0.50 2.88
C ASN A 351 -2.45 0.60 2.12
N GLN A 352 -1.31 0.45 2.81
CA GLN A 352 0.00 0.35 2.17
C GLN A 352 0.41 -1.09 1.88
N ASN A 353 0.32 -2.01 2.86
CA ASN A 353 0.72 -3.41 2.65
C ASN A 353 -0.09 -4.41 3.50
N ILE A 354 -0.18 -5.65 3.01
CA ILE A 354 -0.55 -6.83 3.78
C ILE A 354 0.64 -7.80 3.73
N ASP A 355 1.04 -8.32 4.87
CA ASP A 355 2.23 -9.17 5.03
C ASP A 355 1.86 -10.38 5.91
N ILE A 356 1.44 -11.47 5.27
CA ILE A 356 1.02 -12.72 5.94
C ILE A 356 2.11 -13.76 5.79
N LEU A 357 2.51 -14.38 6.89
CA LEU A 357 3.32 -15.60 6.91
C LEU A 357 2.73 -16.58 7.93
N ALA A 358 1.92 -17.52 7.46
CA ALA A 358 1.21 -18.50 8.29
C ALA A 358 1.12 -19.89 7.62
N LEU A 359 2.11 -20.74 7.92
CA LEU A 359 2.38 -22.01 7.23
C LEU A 359 2.53 -23.22 8.17
N ASN A 360 2.62 -23.03 9.49
CA ASN A 360 2.78 -24.12 10.47
C ASN A 360 1.43 -24.74 10.90
N HIS A 361 0.31 -24.19 10.44
CA HIS A 361 -1.03 -24.67 10.79
C HIS A 361 -1.40 -25.93 9.98
N PRO A 362 -1.79 -27.06 10.61
CA PRO A 362 -1.97 -28.37 9.93
C PRO A 362 -3.24 -28.49 9.06
N ILE A 363 -3.89 -27.37 8.71
CA ILE A 363 -5.12 -27.29 7.91
C ILE A 363 -5.08 -25.94 7.15
N THR A 364 -5.90 -24.97 7.57
CA THR A 364 -6.05 -23.65 6.96
C THR A 364 -6.07 -22.61 8.09
N PRO A 365 -5.08 -21.70 8.20
CA PRO A 365 -5.02 -20.74 9.30
C PRO A 365 -6.00 -19.57 9.17
N LEU A 366 -6.50 -19.26 7.96
CA LEU A 366 -7.51 -18.23 7.74
C LEU A 366 -8.79 -18.83 7.14
N GLN A 367 -9.91 -18.70 7.86
CA GLN A 367 -11.20 -19.32 7.50
C GLN A 367 -12.37 -18.37 7.74
N SER A 368 -13.34 -18.37 6.82
CA SER A 368 -14.53 -17.50 6.85
C SER A 368 -15.74 -18.28 6.34
N GLN A 369 -16.86 -18.29 7.07
CA GLN A 369 -18.13 -18.84 6.55
C GLN A 369 -18.84 -17.85 5.60
N GLY A 370 -18.61 -16.55 5.77
CA GLY A 370 -18.95 -15.51 4.79
C GLY A 370 -17.83 -15.27 3.78
N ASN A 371 -17.80 -14.09 3.17
CA ASN A 371 -16.76 -13.70 2.22
C ASN A 371 -15.42 -13.44 2.92
N MET A 372 -14.31 -13.70 2.24
CA MET A 372 -12.96 -13.33 2.69
C MET A 372 -12.35 -12.30 1.74
N THR A 373 -11.91 -11.16 2.27
CA THR A 373 -11.40 -10.05 1.45
C THR A 373 -10.08 -9.51 1.99
N LEU A 374 -9.05 -9.48 1.15
CA LEU A 374 -7.75 -8.83 1.39
C LEU A 374 -7.70 -7.53 0.58
N ILE A 375 -7.31 -6.40 1.19
CA ILE A 375 -7.36 -5.06 0.58
C ILE A 375 -6.06 -4.26 0.81
N SER A 376 -5.36 -3.88 -0.26
CA SER A 376 -4.16 -3.01 -0.21
C SER A 376 -3.90 -2.30 -1.57
N ASP A 377 -3.44 -1.05 -1.56
CA ASP A 377 -2.95 -0.35 -2.77
C ASP A 377 -1.45 -0.61 -3.04
N GLY A 378 -0.74 -1.33 -2.14
CA GLY A 378 0.66 -1.75 -2.30
C GLY A 378 0.82 -3.28 -2.29
N ILE A 379 1.82 -3.80 -1.57
CA ILE A 379 2.16 -5.23 -1.64
C ILE A 379 1.21 -6.05 -0.75
N ILE A 380 0.76 -7.19 -1.26
CA ILE A 380 0.06 -8.25 -0.51
C ILE A 380 0.95 -9.49 -0.56
N SER A 381 1.64 -9.84 0.52
CA SER A 381 2.30 -11.15 0.68
C SER A 381 1.29 -12.14 1.24
N GLY A 382 1.03 -13.20 0.49
CA GLY A 382 -0.07 -14.14 0.69
C GLY A 382 0.34 -15.51 1.22
N ASP A 383 1.43 -15.60 1.99
CA ASP A 383 2.09 -16.84 2.37
C ASP A 383 1.31 -17.63 3.46
N ALA A 384 0.13 -18.11 3.08
CA ALA A 384 -0.80 -18.89 3.90
C ALA A 384 -1.83 -19.66 3.03
N HIS A 385 -2.60 -20.56 3.66
CA HIS A 385 -3.81 -21.13 3.06
C HIS A 385 -5.07 -20.39 3.49
N PHE A 386 -6.07 -20.34 2.61
CA PHE A 386 -7.33 -19.60 2.80
C PHE A 386 -8.55 -20.45 2.43
N SER A 387 -9.62 -20.40 3.24
CA SER A 387 -10.89 -21.05 2.92
C SER A 387 -12.10 -20.15 3.20
N SER A 388 -12.97 -19.99 2.20
CA SER A 388 -14.08 -19.04 2.18
C SER A 388 -15.42 -19.73 1.86
N GLY A 389 -16.44 -19.46 2.67
CA GLY A 389 -17.83 -19.91 2.48
C GLY A 389 -18.67 -18.96 1.62
N GLY A 390 -18.19 -17.73 1.42
CA GLY A 390 -18.60 -16.81 0.35
C GLY A 390 -17.47 -16.61 -0.67
N ASN A 391 -17.44 -15.45 -1.33
CA ASN A 391 -16.39 -15.10 -2.28
C ASN A 391 -15.03 -14.91 -1.58
N PHE A 392 -13.94 -15.32 -2.22
CA PHE A 392 -12.58 -14.91 -1.86
C PHE A 392 -12.11 -13.78 -2.79
N SER A 393 -11.63 -12.66 -2.26
CA SER A 393 -11.25 -11.50 -3.07
C SER A 393 -9.96 -10.83 -2.58
N ILE A 394 -8.99 -10.70 -3.47
CA ILE A 394 -7.80 -9.87 -3.29
C ILE A 394 -8.02 -8.59 -4.11
N LEU A 395 -8.13 -7.46 -3.42
CA LEU A 395 -8.54 -6.18 -3.97
C LEU A 395 -7.53 -5.08 -3.62
N ASN A 396 -7.59 -3.99 -4.38
CA ASN A 396 -7.06 -2.69 -3.99
C ASN A 396 -8.17 -1.84 -3.34
N LEU A 397 -7.81 -0.68 -2.79
CA LEU A 397 -8.74 0.22 -2.06
C LEU A 397 -9.87 0.78 -2.97
N ARG A 398 -9.76 0.57 -4.28
CA ARG A 398 -10.72 1.00 -5.31
C ARG A 398 -11.71 -0.12 -5.68
N GLY A 399 -11.61 -1.28 -5.02
CA GLY A 399 -12.49 -2.44 -5.25
C GLY A 399 -12.20 -3.19 -6.55
N THR A 400 -11.03 -3.00 -7.18
CA THR A 400 -10.59 -3.81 -8.32
C THR A 400 -9.50 -4.78 -7.90
N GLY A 401 -9.22 -5.81 -8.71
CA GLY A 401 -8.25 -6.87 -8.39
C GLY A 401 -6.91 -6.32 -7.91
N GLY A 402 -6.51 -6.71 -6.70
CA GLY A 402 -5.24 -6.34 -6.07
C GLY A 402 -4.14 -7.33 -6.45
N ASN A 403 -2.95 -6.81 -6.76
CA ASN A 403 -1.81 -7.65 -7.09
C ASN A 403 -1.24 -8.27 -5.80
N PHE A 404 -0.85 -9.54 -5.85
CA PHE A 404 -0.27 -10.24 -4.71
C PHE A 404 0.95 -11.09 -5.08
N VAL A 405 1.77 -11.35 -4.07
CA VAL A 405 2.99 -12.14 -4.17
C VAL A 405 2.99 -13.23 -3.11
N SER A 406 3.77 -14.29 -3.34
CA SER A 406 3.97 -15.35 -2.35
C SER A 406 5.33 -16.03 -2.59
N LEU A 407 6.11 -16.20 -1.55
CA LEU A 407 7.34 -17.02 -1.56
C LEU A 407 7.03 -18.51 -1.28
N TYR A 408 5.85 -18.78 -0.70
CA TYR A 408 5.31 -20.09 -0.36
C TYR A 408 3.91 -20.27 -0.99
N ASP A 409 3.47 -21.50 -1.25
CA ASP A 409 2.33 -21.74 -2.16
C ASP A 409 0.97 -21.34 -1.55
N PRO A 410 0.21 -20.39 -2.14
CA PRO A 410 -1.15 -20.12 -1.71
C PRO A 410 -2.07 -21.27 -2.13
N ILE A 411 -2.74 -21.87 -1.14
CA ILE A 411 -3.86 -22.79 -1.37
C ILE A 411 -5.15 -22.05 -1.00
N ILE A 412 -5.95 -21.70 -2.00
CA ILE A 412 -7.20 -20.95 -1.87
C ILE A 412 -8.37 -21.88 -2.19
N SER A 413 -9.39 -21.90 -1.33
CA SER A 413 -10.63 -22.65 -1.53
C SER A 413 -11.85 -21.74 -1.29
N SER A 414 -12.82 -21.75 -2.22
CA SER A 414 -13.97 -20.84 -2.21
C SER A 414 -15.28 -21.56 -2.58
N GLU A 415 -16.29 -21.47 -1.72
CA GLU A 415 -17.67 -21.92 -2.01
C GLU A 415 -18.39 -21.01 -3.02
N ALA A 416 -17.82 -19.85 -3.35
CA ALA A 416 -18.31 -18.94 -4.40
C ALA A 416 -17.12 -18.40 -5.23
N ASP A 417 -17.23 -17.20 -5.82
CA ASP A 417 -16.27 -16.69 -6.79
C ASP A 417 -14.89 -16.35 -6.17
N VAL A 418 -13.85 -16.30 -7.02
CA VAL A 418 -12.49 -15.88 -6.66
C VAL A 418 -12.02 -14.74 -7.56
N ILE A 419 -11.56 -13.63 -6.97
CA ILE A 419 -11.11 -12.42 -7.69
C ILE A 419 -9.72 -11.98 -7.20
N PHE A 420 -8.79 -11.71 -8.11
CA PHE A 420 -7.46 -11.16 -7.81
C PHE A 420 -6.89 -10.30 -8.96
N GLY A 421 -5.80 -9.56 -8.70
CA GLY A 421 -5.01 -8.84 -9.70
C GLY A 421 -3.93 -9.72 -10.33
N ASP A 422 -2.73 -9.19 -10.59
CA ASP A 422 -1.59 -10.03 -10.99
C ASP A 422 -1.06 -10.87 -9.80
N TYR A 423 -0.55 -12.07 -10.09
CA TYR A 423 0.20 -12.92 -9.17
C TYR A 423 1.67 -13.05 -9.60
N THR A 424 2.60 -13.03 -8.64
CA THR A 424 3.98 -13.49 -8.85
C THR A 424 4.50 -14.18 -7.61
N GLY A 425 4.90 -15.45 -7.72
CA GLY A 425 5.33 -16.21 -6.56
C GLY A 425 5.81 -17.62 -6.87
N SER A 426 5.72 -18.51 -5.88
CA SER A 426 5.84 -19.95 -6.06
C SER A 426 4.57 -20.54 -6.75
N SER A 427 4.34 -21.85 -6.69
CA SER A 427 3.13 -22.48 -7.25
C SER A 427 1.84 -21.88 -6.66
N LEU A 428 0.72 -22.05 -7.37
CA LEU A 428 -0.57 -21.50 -6.97
C LEU A 428 -1.68 -22.52 -7.17
N LYS A 429 -2.49 -22.74 -6.13
CA LYS A 429 -3.72 -23.53 -6.19
C LYS A 429 -4.95 -22.71 -5.81
N ILE A 430 -5.95 -22.69 -6.69
CA ILE A 430 -7.27 -22.10 -6.45
C ILE A 430 -8.36 -23.11 -6.83
N GLU A 431 -9.20 -23.49 -5.87
CA GLU A 431 -10.43 -24.24 -6.11
C GLU A 431 -11.65 -23.38 -5.77
N SER A 432 -12.60 -23.30 -6.70
CA SER A 432 -13.78 -22.45 -6.62
C SER A 432 -15.02 -23.22 -7.09
N LYS A 433 -16.14 -23.09 -6.37
CA LYS A 433 -17.46 -23.55 -6.86
C LYS A 433 -18.14 -22.52 -7.76
N GLY A 434 -17.67 -21.28 -7.76
CA GLY A 434 -18.03 -20.23 -8.70
C GLY A 434 -17.01 -20.13 -9.85
N ALA A 435 -16.73 -18.90 -10.27
CA ALA A 435 -15.68 -18.57 -11.23
C ALA A 435 -14.35 -18.17 -10.56
N ILE A 436 -13.29 -18.10 -11.38
CA ILE A 436 -11.97 -17.61 -11.02
C ILE A 436 -11.60 -16.50 -12.01
N SER A 437 -11.35 -15.29 -11.51
CA SER A 437 -11.00 -14.10 -12.28
C SER A 437 -9.71 -13.47 -11.77
N GLY A 438 -8.70 -13.34 -12.63
CA GLY A 438 -7.36 -12.89 -12.27
C GLY A 438 -6.66 -12.07 -13.34
N GLY A 439 -5.57 -11.41 -12.95
CA GLY A 439 -4.61 -10.77 -13.84
C GLY A 439 -3.60 -11.77 -14.42
N ASN A 440 -2.37 -11.30 -14.66
CA ASN A 440 -1.28 -12.12 -15.14
C ASN A 440 -0.70 -12.99 -14.00
N ILE A 441 -0.18 -14.17 -14.31
CA ILE A 441 0.26 -15.17 -13.32
C ILE A 441 1.69 -15.61 -13.66
N ASN A 442 2.64 -15.34 -12.78
CA ASN A 442 4.05 -15.71 -12.94
C ASN A 442 4.52 -16.66 -11.83
N ILE A 443 4.64 -17.95 -12.17
CA ILE A 443 5.07 -19.02 -11.25
C ILE A 443 6.58 -19.24 -11.38
N THR A 444 7.31 -19.03 -10.29
CA THR A 444 8.78 -18.97 -10.29
C THR A 444 9.47 -20.20 -9.69
N THR A 445 8.88 -20.83 -8.68
CA THR A 445 9.45 -22.00 -7.94
C THR A 445 8.36 -22.94 -7.43
N PRO A 446 8.64 -24.24 -7.18
CA PRO A 446 7.82 -25.06 -6.29
C PRO A 446 7.97 -24.63 -4.82
N ASP A 447 6.95 -24.81 -3.98
CA ASP A 447 7.13 -24.70 -2.53
C ASP A 447 7.57 -26.03 -1.90
N THR A 448 8.87 -26.11 -1.63
CA THR A 448 9.48 -27.26 -0.94
C THR A 448 9.12 -27.38 0.54
N SER A 449 8.41 -26.41 1.14
CA SER A 449 8.00 -26.40 2.54
C SER A 449 6.69 -27.15 2.82
N LEU A 450 5.87 -27.42 1.79
CA LEU A 450 4.55 -28.08 1.89
C LEU A 450 4.64 -29.48 2.53
N THR A 451 4.51 -29.52 3.85
CA THR A 451 4.70 -30.71 4.68
C THR A 451 3.48 -30.96 5.57
N ASN A 452 3.05 -32.22 5.68
CA ASN A 452 1.92 -32.68 6.51
C ASN A 452 0.52 -32.13 6.14
N ILE A 453 0.37 -31.44 5.00
CA ILE A 453 -0.91 -30.92 4.50
C ILE A 453 -1.72 -32.04 3.82
N ILE A 454 -3.04 -32.06 4.03
CA ILE A 454 -3.97 -33.06 3.46
C ILE A 454 -4.65 -32.49 2.19
N ASP A 455 -3.86 -32.03 1.22
CA ASP A 455 -4.35 -31.58 -0.09
C ASP A 455 -3.95 -32.59 -1.19
N PRO A 456 -4.85 -33.02 -2.09
CA PRO A 456 -4.57 -34.04 -3.10
C PRO A 456 -3.53 -33.59 -4.16
N ASP A 457 -3.34 -32.29 -4.37
CA ASP A 457 -2.40 -31.73 -5.34
C ASP A 457 -1.07 -31.31 -4.68
N ALA A 458 -0.90 -31.44 -3.36
CA ALA A 458 0.30 -31.02 -2.62
C ALA A 458 1.61 -31.64 -3.17
N GLU A 459 1.55 -32.84 -3.74
CA GLU A 459 2.71 -33.47 -4.39
C GLU A 459 3.09 -32.80 -5.71
N ILE A 460 2.15 -32.18 -6.42
CA ILE A 460 2.41 -31.47 -7.68
C ILE A 460 3.04 -30.10 -7.36
N LEU A 461 2.42 -29.38 -6.43
CA LEU A 461 2.81 -28.06 -5.94
C LEU A 461 4.23 -28.06 -5.34
N ARG A 462 4.56 -29.07 -4.52
CA ARG A 462 5.86 -29.23 -3.87
C ARG A 462 7.00 -29.63 -4.82
N ASN A 463 6.71 -30.45 -5.84
CA ASN A 463 7.73 -31.03 -6.70
C ASN A 463 7.95 -30.25 -8.01
N SER A 464 7.09 -29.29 -8.35
CA SER A 464 7.19 -28.52 -9.59
C SER A 464 6.54 -27.13 -9.46
N PRO A 465 7.04 -26.08 -10.15
CA PRO A 465 6.43 -24.75 -10.16
C PRO A 465 5.10 -24.81 -10.93
N ALA A 466 4.00 -25.09 -10.23
CA ALA A 466 2.72 -25.47 -10.85
C ALA A 466 1.65 -24.39 -10.75
N LEU A 467 0.71 -24.40 -11.70
CA LEU A 467 -0.52 -23.61 -11.61
C LEU A 467 -1.73 -24.55 -11.67
N ILE A 468 -2.61 -24.47 -10.68
CA ILE A 468 -3.81 -25.31 -10.57
C ILE A 468 -5.03 -24.42 -10.29
N LEU A 469 -5.86 -24.16 -11.30
CA LEU A 469 -7.12 -23.41 -11.15
C LEU A 469 -8.29 -24.33 -11.52
N LYS A 470 -9.24 -24.54 -10.59
CA LYS A 470 -10.44 -25.37 -10.81
C LYS A 470 -11.71 -24.57 -10.48
N SER A 471 -12.55 -24.27 -11.49
CA SER A 471 -13.80 -23.50 -11.32
C SER A 471 -15.05 -24.37 -11.50
N GLY A 472 -16.10 -24.07 -10.73
CA GLY A 472 -17.34 -24.85 -10.68
C GLY A 472 -17.21 -26.24 -10.05
N VAL A 473 -16.22 -26.48 -9.19
CA VAL A 473 -16.06 -27.78 -8.50
C VAL A 473 -17.27 -28.06 -7.60
N GLN A 474 -17.59 -29.34 -7.37
CA GLN A 474 -18.74 -29.71 -6.52
C GLN A 474 -18.34 -29.86 -5.05
N ILE A 475 -17.09 -30.27 -4.81
CA ILE A 475 -16.46 -30.47 -3.50
C ILE A 475 -15.10 -29.78 -3.58
N LEU A 476 -14.76 -28.96 -2.58
CA LEU A 476 -13.42 -28.38 -2.41
C LEU A 476 -12.52 -29.38 -1.70
N ALA A 477 -11.20 -29.36 -1.96
CA ALA A 477 -10.25 -30.12 -1.16
C ALA A 477 -10.14 -29.59 0.28
N ASN A 478 -10.16 -28.25 0.45
CA ASN A 478 -9.99 -27.57 1.74
C ASN A 478 -11.21 -26.68 2.06
N PRO A 479 -12.42 -27.25 2.23
CA PRO A 479 -13.61 -26.48 2.59
C PRO A 479 -13.49 -25.89 3.99
N VAL A 480 -14.32 -24.89 4.30
CA VAL A 480 -14.37 -24.25 5.61
C VAL A 480 -14.71 -25.31 6.67
N ASN A 481 -13.80 -25.54 7.62
CA ASN A 481 -13.89 -26.58 8.62
C ASN A 481 -13.91 -25.96 10.03
N LEU A 482 -14.82 -25.01 10.23
CA LEU A 482 -15.15 -24.51 11.56
C LEU A 482 -16.13 -25.49 12.21
N ALA A 483 -15.70 -26.10 13.32
CA ALA A 483 -16.60 -26.90 14.14
C ALA A 483 -17.76 -26.01 14.64
N PRO A 484 -19.02 -26.48 14.63
CA PRO A 484 -20.14 -25.77 15.26
C PRO A 484 -19.95 -25.81 16.77
N ASP A 485 -19.21 -24.83 17.31
CA ASP A 485 -18.59 -24.98 18.62
C ASP A 485 -19.61 -24.98 19.76
N SER A 486 -19.45 -25.96 20.63
CA SER A 486 -20.42 -26.40 21.63
C SER A 486 -20.58 -25.45 22.81
N GLU A 487 -19.75 -24.40 22.91
CA GLU A 487 -19.88 -23.36 23.94
C GLU A 487 -20.91 -22.27 23.56
N PHE A 488 -21.33 -22.17 22.28
CA PHE A 488 -22.10 -21.03 21.77
C PHE A 488 -23.53 -21.34 21.28
N THR A 489 -23.97 -22.59 21.30
CA THR A 489 -25.27 -22.97 20.74
C THR A 489 -26.46 -22.73 21.69
N THR A 490 -27.18 -21.61 21.52
CA THR A 490 -28.61 -21.56 21.87
C THR A 490 -29.44 -22.24 20.77
N ALA A 491 -30.42 -23.07 21.16
CA ALA A 491 -31.00 -24.12 20.31
C ALA A 491 -32.01 -23.66 19.23
N GLU A 492 -31.87 -22.43 18.69
CA GLU A 492 -32.74 -21.90 17.63
C GLU A 492 -32.00 -21.59 16.30
N ASP A 493 -30.66 -21.44 16.29
CA ASP A 493 -29.87 -21.10 15.09
C ASP A 493 -29.59 -22.29 14.12
N GLN A 494 -30.20 -23.46 14.34
CA GLN A 494 -30.01 -24.65 13.49
C GLN A 494 -30.69 -24.58 12.10
N ILE A 495 -31.07 -23.40 11.59
CA ILE A 495 -31.77 -23.22 10.30
C ILE A 495 -31.27 -22.01 9.48
N ILE A 496 -29.95 -21.84 9.32
CA ILE A 496 -29.36 -20.96 8.27
C ILE A 496 -28.33 -21.71 7.40
N SER A 497 -28.66 -22.96 7.00
CA SER A 497 -27.89 -23.76 6.04
C SER A 497 -28.61 -23.96 4.70
N SER A 498 -29.53 -23.06 4.33
CA SER A 498 -30.14 -23.01 2.98
C SER A 498 -31.05 -21.79 2.71
N GLN A 499 -30.48 -20.59 2.46
CA GLN A 499 -31.08 -19.57 1.55
C GLN A 499 -30.24 -18.29 1.35
N SER A 500 -29.28 -18.31 0.42
CA SER A 500 -28.84 -17.10 -0.33
C SER A 500 -27.99 -17.45 -1.57
N ASN A 501 -28.46 -18.41 -2.39
CA ASN A 501 -27.83 -18.78 -3.66
C ASN A 501 -27.98 -17.68 -4.73
N LEU A 502 -27.25 -16.58 -4.58
CA LEU A 502 -27.01 -15.57 -5.61
C LEU A 502 -25.80 -15.98 -6.47
N PHE A 503 -25.91 -17.14 -7.13
CA PHE A 503 -24.91 -17.58 -8.12
C PHE A 503 -24.88 -16.58 -9.29
N SER A 504 -23.77 -15.89 -9.50
CA SER A 504 -23.69 -14.73 -10.40
C SER A 504 -22.36 -14.66 -11.18
N GLY A 505 -21.93 -15.76 -11.81
CA GLY A 505 -20.58 -15.77 -12.39
C GLY A 505 -20.20 -16.83 -13.43
N ASN A 506 -21.11 -17.48 -14.16
CA ASN A 506 -20.78 -18.36 -15.30
C ASN A 506 -19.82 -19.55 -15.05
N ASN A 507 -19.33 -19.82 -13.83
CA ASN A 507 -18.37 -20.87 -13.46
C ASN A 507 -17.08 -20.93 -14.30
N LEU A 508 -16.65 -19.81 -14.89
CA LEU A 508 -15.53 -19.72 -15.83
C LEU A 508 -14.16 -19.55 -15.13
N ILE A 509 -13.08 -19.73 -15.91
CA ILE A 509 -11.74 -19.20 -15.59
C ILE A 509 -11.46 -18.04 -16.54
N SER A 510 -11.01 -16.90 -16.03
CA SER A 510 -10.55 -15.74 -16.81
C SER A 510 -9.27 -15.19 -16.21
N VAL A 511 -8.13 -15.35 -16.91
CA VAL A 511 -6.81 -14.89 -16.46
C VAL A 511 -6.02 -14.22 -17.59
N GLY A 512 -4.97 -13.47 -17.26
CA GLY A 512 -4.10 -12.78 -18.22
C GLY A 512 -3.05 -13.68 -18.87
N GLU A 513 -1.82 -13.19 -18.99
CA GLU A 513 -0.65 -13.98 -19.38
C GLU A 513 -0.25 -14.92 -18.22
N VAL A 514 -0.05 -16.21 -18.52
CA VAL A 514 0.48 -17.21 -17.60
C VAL A 514 1.91 -17.57 -18.01
N ILE A 515 2.87 -17.33 -17.13
CA ILE A 515 4.27 -17.75 -17.26
C ILE A 515 4.61 -18.69 -16.11
N THR A 516 5.29 -19.80 -16.40
CA THR A 516 5.86 -20.67 -15.37
C THR A 516 7.32 -21.03 -15.66
N ALA A 517 8.13 -21.14 -14.62
CA ALA A 517 9.55 -21.55 -14.68
C ALA A 517 9.77 -23.05 -14.97
N GLY A 518 8.74 -23.73 -15.50
CA GLY A 518 8.62 -25.19 -15.61
C GLY A 518 7.29 -25.64 -15.04
N GLY A 519 7.11 -26.93 -14.77
CA GLY A 519 5.93 -27.44 -14.05
C GLY A 519 4.59 -27.32 -14.81
N PRO A 520 3.57 -28.09 -14.40
CA PRO A 520 2.32 -28.18 -15.13
C PRO A 520 1.41 -26.96 -14.90
N VAL A 521 0.71 -26.56 -15.96
CA VAL A 521 -0.44 -25.65 -15.89
C VAL A 521 -1.70 -26.49 -16.08
N LEU A 522 -2.58 -26.50 -15.08
CA LEU A 522 -3.84 -27.23 -15.04
C LEU A 522 -4.99 -26.25 -14.81
N LEU A 523 -5.77 -25.98 -15.86
CA LEU A 523 -6.98 -25.16 -15.78
C LEU A 523 -8.21 -26.03 -16.08
N GLU A 524 -9.08 -26.21 -15.10
CA GLU A 524 -10.31 -27.01 -15.21
C GLU A 524 -11.54 -26.14 -14.93
N SER A 525 -12.47 -26.06 -15.88
CA SER A 525 -13.65 -25.22 -15.77
C SER A 525 -14.93 -26.00 -16.05
N ALA A 526 -15.89 -25.91 -15.12
CA ALA A 526 -17.27 -26.33 -15.35
C ALA A 526 -18.03 -25.49 -16.41
N SER A 527 -17.33 -24.55 -17.07
CA SER A 527 -17.86 -23.69 -18.12
C SER A 527 -16.76 -23.32 -19.13
N GLU A 528 -16.37 -22.06 -19.24
CA GLU A 528 -15.42 -21.54 -20.23
C GLU A 528 -14.03 -21.26 -19.62
N ILE A 529 -12.98 -21.34 -20.44
CA ILE A 529 -11.63 -20.86 -20.11
C ILE A 529 -11.26 -19.71 -21.05
N PHE A 530 -10.95 -18.56 -20.45
CA PHE A 530 -10.37 -17.39 -21.08
C PHE A 530 -8.96 -17.17 -20.50
N VAL A 531 -7.96 -17.07 -21.38
CA VAL A 531 -6.56 -16.84 -21.03
C VAL A 531 -5.90 -16.03 -22.14
N ASP A 532 -4.91 -15.18 -21.83
CA ASP A 532 -4.17 -14.49 -22.89
C ASP A 532 -3.12 -15.41 -23.53
N SER A 533 -2.06 -15.72 -22.78
CA SER A 533 -1.00 -16.65 -23.21
C SER A 533 -0.71 -17.66 -22.12
N ILE A 534 -0.15 -18.83 -22.47
CA ILE A 534 0.46 -19.75 -21.51
C ILE A 534 1.85 -20.13 -22.00
N ALA A 535 2.88 -19.86 -21.19
CA ALA A 535 4.27 -20.20 -21.45
C ALA A 535 4.89 -20.96 -20.27
N THR A 536 5.30 -22.21 -20.48
CA THR A 536 5.97 -23.05 -19.46
C THR A 536 7.27 -23.64 -20.01
N GLN A 537 8.30 -23.72 -19.16
CA GLN A 537 9.63 -24.25 -19.51
C GLN A 537 9.66 -25.79 -19.40
N GLY A 538 9.04 -26.47 -20.36
CA GLY A 538 9.04 -27.94 -20.45
C GLY A 538 7.93 -28.64 -19.65
N GLY A 539 7.08 -27.89 -18.95
CA GLY A 539 5.92 -28.43 -18.24
C GLY A 539 4.70 -28.65 -19.15
N ASN A 540 3.77 -29.50 -18.72
CA ASN A 540 2.56 -29.79 -19.49
C ASN A 540 1.53 -28.65 -19.37
N ILE A 541 0.81 -28.35 -20.45
CA ILE A 541 -0.36 -27.46 -20.44
C ILE A 541 -1.61 -28.32 -20.59
N ASN A 542 -2.49 -28.33 -19.60
CA ASN A 542 -3.76 -29.06 -19.62
C ASN A 542 -4.93 -28.08 -19.41
N LEU A 543 -5.75 -27.87 -20.44
CA LEU A 543 -6.95 -27.03 -20.38
C LEU A 543 -8.20 -27.91 -20.58
N ASN A 544 -9.16 -27.86 -19.66
CA ASN A 544 -10.37 -28.66 -19.70
C ASN A 544 -11.61 -27.79 -19.43
N ALA A 545 -12.51 -27.66 -20.41
CA ALA A 545 -13.68 -26.79 -20.35
C ALA A 545 -14.97 -27.53 -20.77
N VAL A 546 -16.06 -27.33 -20.02
CA VAL A 546 -17.39 -27.84 -20.40
C VAL A 546 -17.94 -27.09 -21.63
N ASN A 547 -17.71 -25.78 -21.68
CA ASN A 547 -18.04 -24.90 -22.80
C ASN A 547 -16.76 -24.61 -23.61
N ASN A 548 -16.49 -23.36 -23.98
CA ASN A 548 -15.43 -22.98 -24.90
C ASN A 548 -14.05 -22.78 -24.24
N ILE A 549 -12.99 -22.87 -25.03
CA ILE A 549 -11.64 -22.39 -24.67
C ILE A 549 -11.24 -21.29 -25.65
N LEU A 550 -10.92 -20.10 -25.12
CA LEU A 550 -10.38 -18.98 -25.88
C LEU A 550 -9.02 -18.56 -25.29
N VAL A 551 -7.99 -18.66 -26.13
CA VAL A 551 -6.64 -18.13 -25.89
C VAL A 551 -6.47 -16.92 -26.82
N THR A 552 -6.39 -15.69 -26.29
CA THR A 552 -6.28 -14.49 -27.14
C THR A 552 -4.91 -14.32 -27.77
N ASN A 553 -3.86 -14.89 -27.16
CA ASN A 553 -2.52 -14.95 -27.71
C ASN A 553 -2.10 -16.41 -28.01
N THR A 554 -1.13 -17.01 -27.30
CA THR A 554 -0.46 -18.27 -27.71
C THR A 554 -0.25 -19.27 -26.59
N LEU A 555 -0.05 -20.55 -26.96
CA LEU A 555 0.33 -21.64 -26.05
C LEU A 555 1.74 -22.14 -26.39
N ASN A 556 2.67 -22.12 -25.42
CA ASN A 556 4.04 -22.59 -25.57
C ASN A 556 4.48 -23.44 -24.36
N SER A 557 4.84 -24.69 -24.61
CA SER A 557 5.17 -25.69 -23.57
C SER A 557 6.65 -26.10 -23.53
N GLN A 558 7.47 -25.60 -24.47
CA GLN A 558 8.94 -25.78 -24.53
C GLN A 558 9.45 -27.21 -24.22
N GLY A 559 8.78 -28.24 -24.75
CA GLY A 559 9.12 -29.65 -24.56
C GLY A 559 8.07 -30.47 -23.81
N GLY A 560 7.20 -29.82 -23.02
CA GLY A 560 6.06 -30.49 -22.40
C GLY A 560 4.96 -30.85 -23.41
N SER A 561 3.93 -31.56 -22.95
CA SER A 561 2.76 -31.91 -23.77
C SER A 561 1.60 -30.93 -23.54
N ILE A 562 0.83 -30.66 -24.59
CA ILE A 562 -0.32 -29.75 -24.55
C ILE A 562 -1.59 -30.55 -24.80
N ASN A 563 -2.51 -30.58 -23.83
CA ASN A 563 -3.80 -31.27 -23.91
C ASN A 563 -4.95 -30.28 -23.72
N LEU A 564 -5.78 -30.11 -24.75
CA LEU A 564 -6.87 -29.14 -24.78
C LEU A 564 -8.20 -29.87 -25.00
N THR A 565 -9.10 -29.80 -24.03
CA THR A 565 -10.37 -30.55 -24.00
C THR A 565 -11.53 -29.57 -23.83
N THR A 566 -12.46 -29.55 -24.77
CA THR A 566 -13.57 -28.56 -24.80
C THR A 566 -14.89 -29.18 -25.27
N GLY A 567 -15.98 -28.96 -24.53
CA GLY A 567 -17.33 -29.27 -25.00
C GLY A 567 -17.86 -28.25 -26.01
N GLY A 568 -17.28 -27.06 -26.05
CA GLY A 568 -17.50 -26.02 -27.05
C GLY A 568 -16.45 -26.04 -28.16
N VAL A 569 -16.11 -24.85 -28.66
CA VAL A 569 -15.02 -24.64 -29.64
C VAL A 569 -13.69 -24.37 -28.92
N LEU A 570 -12.59 -24.46 -29.67
CA LEU A 570 -11.27 -23.98 -29.28
C LEU A 570 -10.87 -22.83 -30.20
N GLN A 571 -10.42 -21.71 -29.65
CA GLN A 571 -9.89 -20.58 -30.40
C GLN A 571 -8.52 -20.18 -29.83
N VAL A 572 -7.48 -20.17 -30.67
CA VAL A 572 -6.16 -19.60 -30.31
C VAL A 572 -5.81 -18.51 -31.33
N GLN A 573 -5.86 -17.25 -30.89
CA GLN A 573 -5.93 -16.11 -31.80
C GLN A 573 -4.58 -15.44 -32.09
N GLY A 574 -3.60 -15.56 -31.21
CA GLY A 574 -2.25 -15.03 -31.39
C GLY A 574 -1.32 -15.94 -32.17
N ILE A 575 -0.16 -15.38 -32.49
CA ILE A 575 0.89 -16.02 -33.29
C ILE A 575 2.27 -15.56 -32.77
N LEU A 576 3.14 -16.52 -32.45
CA LEU A 576 4.57 -16.31 -32.21
C LEU A 576 5.41 -16.91 -33.35
N LEU A 577 6.70 -16.60 -33.40
CA LEU A 577 7.63 -17.25 -34.34
C LEU A 577 8.36 -18.41 -33.64
N ASP A 578 8.34 -19.60 -34.24
CA ASP A 578 9.08 -20.77 -33.75
C ASP A 578 10.61 -20.61 -33.95
N GLN A 579 11.42 -21.60 -33.53
CA GLN A 579 12.89 -21.52 -33.67
C GLN A 579 13.38 -21.46 -35.14
N ASN A 580 12.51 -21.74 -36.10
CA ASN A 580 12.76 -21.74 -37.55
C ASN A 580 12.18 -20.48 -38.25
N GLY A 581 11.50 -19.59 -37.51
CA GLY A 581 10.80 -18.42 -38.04
C GLY A 581 9.40 -18.70 -38.61
N ILE A 582 8.80 -19.85 -38.28
CA ILE A 582 7.44 -20.24 -38.70
C ILE A 582 6.41 -19.58 -37.77
N PRO A 583 5.35 -18.94 -38.28
CA PRO A 583 4.29 -18.39 -37.45
C PRO A 583 3.38 -19.48 -36.86
N VAL A 584 3.44 -19.69 -35.53
CA VAL A 584 2.73 -20.74 -34.78
C VAL A 584 1.83 -20.15 -33.68
N SER A 585 0.70 -20.80 -33.41
CA SER A 585 -0.20 -20.46 -32.27
C SER A 585 -0.06 -21.41 -31.08
N ILE A 586 0.29 -22.68 -31.35
CA ILE A 586 0.46 -23.73 -30.36
C ILE A 586 1.80 -24.42 -30.63
N SER A 587 2.70 -24.43 -29.64
CA SER A 587 4.02 -25.04 -29.74
C SER A 587 4.38 -25.88 -28.51
N SER A 588 4.76 -27.13 -28.72
CA SER A 588 5.49 -27.94 -27.72
C SER A 588 6.99 -28.05 -28.03
N GLU A 589 7.50 -27.28 -28.98
CA GLU A 589 8.86 -27.41 -29.54
C GLU A 589 9.98 -27.25 -28.49
N ASN A 590 10.93 -28.19 -28.50
CA ASN A 590 12.22 -28.08 -27.83
C ASN A 590 13.25 -28.89 -28.64
N GLY A 591 13.82 -28.25 -29.67
CA GLY A 591 14.52 -28.98 -30.74
C GLY A 591 13.60 -30.04 -31.37
N SER A 592 14.10 -31.27 -31.53
CA SER A 592 13.34 -32.42 -32.02
C SER A 592 12.44 -33.08 -30.97
N ASN A 593 12.49 -32.65 -29.71
CA ASN A 593 12.01 -33.41 -28.55
C ASN A 593 10.71 -32.85 -27.96
N GLY A 594 9.89 -32.15 -28.76
CA GLY A 594 8.62 -31.59 -28.30
C GLY A 594 7.61 -32.66 -27.88
N GLY A 595 6.87 -32.38 -26.80
CA GLY A 595 5.81 -33.24 -26.30
C GLY A 595 4.61 -33.33 -27.24
N ALA A 596 3.67 -34.23 -26.92
CA ALA A 596 2.49 -34.45 -27.76
C ALA A 596 1.53 -33.26 -27.68
N ILE A 597 0.80 -32.99 -28.77
CA ILE A 597 -0.28 -32.00 -28.79
C ILE A 597 -1.59 -32.73 -29.07
N THR A 598 -2.46 -32.76 -28.08
CA THR A 598 -3.80 -33.37 -28.15
C THR A 598 -4.87 -32.29 -28.05
N ILE A 599 -5.74 -32.20 -29.05
CA ILE A 599 -6.90 -31.31 -29.05
C ILE A 599 -8.15 -32.17 -29.17
N GLN A 600 -9.09 -32.05 -28.25
CA GLN A 600 -10.39 -32.73 -28.31
C GLN A 600 -11.53 -31.72 -28.12
N TYR A 601 -12.41 -31.62 -29.11
CA TYR A 601 -13.51 -30.65 -29.14
C TYR A 601 -14.86 -31.26 -29.56
N GLN A 602 -15.96 -30.59 -29.23
CA GLN A 602 -17.32 -31.00 -29.60
C GLN A 602 -18.18 -29.91 -30.26
N GLY A 603 -17.87 -28.62 -30.07
CA GLY A 603 -18.74 -27.47 -30.40
C GLY A 603 -19.03 -27.22 -31.89
N GLY A 604 -18.79 -28.20 -32.75
CA GLY A 604 -19.02 -28.12 -34.18
C GLY A 604 -19.06 -29.48 -34.88
N GLU A 605 -20.19 -30.20 -34.79
CA GLU A 605 -20.53 -31.19 -35.84
C GLU A 605 -20.61 -30.52 -37.23
N THR A 606 -20.85 -29.21 -37.27
CA THR A 606 -20.95 -28.36 -38.47
C THR A 606 -19.79 -27.39 -38.68
N VAL A 607 -18.94 -27.14 -37.68
CA VAL A 607 -17.85 -26.13 -37.74
C VAL A 607 -16.49 -26.85 -37.70
N PRO A 608 -15.78 -26.98 -38.83
CA PRO A 608 -14.48 -27.63 -38.86
C PRO A 608 -13.44 -26.83 -38.08
N PHE A 609 -12.45 -27.53 -37.53
CA PHE A 609 -11.29 -26.87 -36.91
C PHE A 609 -10.33 -26.40 -38.01
N VAL A 610 -9.99 -25.11 -38.03
CA VAL A 610 -9.16 -24.50 -39.08
C VAL A 610 -7.82 -24.02 -38.51
N ILE A 611 -6.74 -24.34 -39.20
CA ILE A 611 -5.38 -23.87 -38.90
C ILE A 611 -5.08 -22.79 -39.93
N GLY A 612 -4.90 -21.55 -39.46
CA GLY A 612 -4.87 -20.34 -40.29
C GLY A 612 -6.14 -19.47 -40.19
N ASP A 613 -7.12 -19.85 -39.37
CA ASP A 613 -8.34 -19.07 -39.08
C ASP A 613 -8.90 -19.47 -37.71
N SER A 614 -8.78 -18.58 -36.73
CA SER A 614 -9.27 -18.76 -35.35
C SER A 614 -10.66 -18.17 -35.10
N THR A 615 -11.32 -17.58 -36.12
CA THR A 615 -12.52 -16.74 -35.92
C THR A 615 -13.75 -17.48 -35.40
N LEU A 616 -13.81 -18.81 -35.58
CA LEU A 616 -14.93 -19.66 -35.13
C LEU A 616 -14.49 -20.90 -34.35
N ASN A 617 -13.50 -21.65 -34.86
CA ASN A 617 -12.95 -22.86 -34.22
C ASN A 617 -11.60 -23.18 -34.89
N GLY A 618 -10.48 -22.95 -34.22
CA GLY A 618 -9.17 -23.02 -34.88
C GLY A 618 -8.01 -22.27 -34.23
N THR A 619 -6.90 -22.22 -34.96
CA THR A 619 -5.67 -21.47 -34.64
C THR A 619 -5.38 -20.44 -35.72
N ALA A 620 -4.83 -19.27 -35.34
CA ALA A 620 -4.46 -18.23 -36.31
C ALA A 620 -3.17 -18.58 -37.09
N GLY A 621 -2.21 -19.26 -36.44
CA GLY A 621 -0.97 -19.78 -37.00
C GLY A 621 -0.91 -21.30 -37.01
N ALA A 622 0.27 -21.85 -37.31
CA ALA A 622 0.55 -23.28 -37.33
C ALA A 622 0.53 -23.93 -35.92
N ILE A 623 0.49 -25.26 -35.90
CA ILE A 623 0.64 -26.10 -34.70
C ILE A 623 1.93 -26.93 -34.85
N THR A 624 2.86 -26.89 -33.89
CA THR A 624 4.18 -27.56 -34.02
C THR A 624 4.62 -28.33 -32.77
N THR A 625 5.27 -29.48 -32.98
CA THR A 625 6.06 -30.20 -31.96
C THR A 625 7.57 -30.08 -32.23
N GLY A 626 7.98 -29.23 -33.17
CA GLY A 626 9.34 -29.11 -33.71
C GLY A 626 9.77 -30.28 -34.61
N SER A 627 9.38 -31.51 -34.25
CA SER A 627 9.50 -32.72 -35.09
C SER A 627 8.44 -32.82 -36.17
N GLU A 628 7.23 -32.29 -35.93
CA GLU A 628 6.10 -32.24 -36.85
C GLU A 628 5.43 -30.88 -36.80
N THR A 629 4.88 -30.41 -37.93
CA THR A 629 4.16 -29.13 -37.99
C THR A 629 2.98 -29.24 -38.94
N ILE A 630 1.82 -28.73 -38.51
CA ILE A 630 0.65 -28.54 -39.36
C ILE A 630 0.57 -27.06 -39.75
N GLN A 631 0.72 -26.79 -41.05
CA GLN A 631 0.87 -25.44 -41.61
C GLN A 631 -0.48 -24.85 -42.09
N PRO A 632 -0.72 -23.54 -41.93
CA PRO A 632 -1.89 -22.88 -42.50
C PRO A 632 -1.76 -22.65 -44.02
N PRO A 633 -2.88 -22.55 -44.77
CA PRO A 633 -4.25 -22.82 -44.33
C PRO A 633 -4.58 -24.32 -44.43
N GLN A 634 -5.00 -24.93 -43.32
CA GLN A 634 -5.45 -26.33 -43.29
C GLN A 634 -6.78 -26.47 -42.55
N ILE A 635 -7.79 -26.97 -43.25
CA ILE A 635 -9.10 -27.32 -42.68
C ILE A 635 -9.04 -28.78 -42.24
N ILE A 636 -9.18 -29.04 -40.95
CA ILE A 636 -9.29 -30.40 -40.42
C ILE A 636 -10.70 -30.93 -40.71
N PRO A 637 -10.87 -32.08 -41.39
CA PRO A 637 -12.20 -32.64 -41.65
C PRO A 637 -12.95 -33.00 -40.36
N ASN A 638 -14.28 -32.98 -40.40
CA ASN A 638 -15.16 -33.46 -39.32
C ASN A 638 -15.19 -35.00 -39.22
N SER A 639 -14.03 -35.62 -39.33
CA SER A 639 -13.76 -37.02 -38.98
C SER A 639 -13.42 -37.12 -37.50
N ASN A 640 -13.82 -38.22 -36.84
CA ASN A 640 -13.68 -38.39 -35.39
C ASN A 640 -12.24 -38.17 -34.85
N THR A 641 -11.22 -38.39 -35.68
CA THR A 641 -9.81 -38.14 -35.32
C THR A 641 -8.99 -37.84 -36.57
N PHE A 642 -8.15 -36.80 -36.49
CA PHE A 642 -7.04 -36.50 -37.39
C PHE A 642 -5.73 -36.59 -36.59
N SER A 643 -4.68 -37.18 -37.16
CA SER A 643 -3.35 -37.25 -36.52
C SER A 643 -2.25 -37.05 -37.55
N GLN A 644 -1.23 -36.28 -37.19
CA GLN A 644 0.03 -36.13 -37.92
C GLN A 644 1.18 -36.25 -36.91
N GLY A 645 1.86 -37.40 -36.92
CA GLY A 645 2.87 -37.76 -35.92
C GLY A 645 2.35 -37.59 -34.49
N ASN A 646 3.00 -36.72 -33.70
CA ASN A 646 2.65 -36.45 -32.30
C ASN A 646 1.56 -35.38 -32.11
N ILE A 647 0.96 -34.85 -33.19
CA ILE A 647 -0.18 -33.92 -33.14
C ILE A 647 -1.46 -34.69 -33.45
N THR A 648 -2.46 -34.63 -32.58
CA THR A 648 -3.75 -35.31 -32.73
C THR A 648 -4.91 -34.38 -32.39
N ILE A 649 -5.91 -34.32 -33.30
CA ILE A 649 -7.09 -33.46 -33.23
C ILE A 649 -8.33 -34.36 -33.33
N ILE A 650 -9.20 -34.30 -32.32
CA ILE A 650 -10.32 -35.22 -32.10
C ILE A 650 -11.63 -34.42 -32.09
N ASN A 651 -12.51 -34.67 -33.06
CA ASN A 651 -13.89 -34.17 -33.06
C ASN A 651 -14.80 -35.32 -32.65
N LYS A 652 -15.06 -35.47 -31.35
CA LYS A 652 -15.78 -36.63 -30.80
C LYS A 652 -16.46 -36.27 -29.49
N ALA A 653 -17.70 -36.75 -29.34
CA ALA A 653 -18.43 -36.75 -28.08
C ALA A 653 -17.54 -37.16 -26.89
N ILE A 654 -17.30 -36.21 -25.99
CA ILE A 654 -16.58 -36.40 -24.74
C ILE A 654 -17.64 -36.81 -23.71
N PRO A 655 -17.47 -37.90 -22.93
CA PRO A 655 -18.15 -38.00 -21.66
C PRO A 655 -17.59 -36.86 -20.79
N ILE A 656 -18.36 -35.78 -20.64
CA ILE A 656 -17.93 -34.61 -19.87
C ILE A 656 -17.99 -34.99 -18.40
N ASN A 657 -16.91 -35.59 -17.91
CA ASN A 657 -16.66 -35.73 -16.50
C ASN A 657 -16.61 -34.32 -15.89
N ASN A 658 -17.49 -34.04 -14.94
CA ASN A 658 -17.38 -32.82 -14.14
C ASN A 658 -16.07 -32.87 -13.33
N PRO A 659 -15.57 -31.73 -12.80
CA PRO A 659 -14.38 -31.69 -11.93
C PRO A 659 -14.46 -32.57 -10.65
N SER A 660 -15.58 -33.25 -10.41
CA SER A 660 -15.85 -34.15 -9.30
C SER A 660 -15.50 -35.63 -9.52
N ASP A 661 -15.24 -36.08 -10.76
CA ASP A 661 -15.23 -37.53 -11.06
C ASP A 661 -13.92 -38.26 -10.70
N ASN A 662 -12.88 -37.54 -10.25
CA ASN A 662 -11.63 -38.15 -9.76
C ASN A 662 -11.72 -38.56 -8.28
N THR A 663 -12.66 -39.44 -7.94
CA THR A 663 -12.76 -40.06 -6.61
C THR A 663 -12.91 -41.59 -6.68
N ASP A 664 -11.90 -42.30 -7.19
CA ASP A 664 -11.83 -43.75 -7.01
C ASP A 664 -10.38 -44.30 -6.96
N ASN A 665 -10.09 -45.03 -5.88
CA ASN A 665 -8.95 -45.93 -5.62
C ASN A 665 -7.50 -45.48 -5.92
N ILE A 666 -6.80 -45.04 -4.86
CA ILE A 666 -5.42 -45.46 -4.60
C ILE A 666 -5.37 -46.28 -3.29
N LEU A 667 -5.88 -47.51 -3.37
CA LEU A 667 -5.32 -48.63 -2.60
C LEU A 667 -4.50 -49.47 -3.59
N PRO A 668 -3.26 -49.88 -3.26
CA PRO A 668 -2.39 -50.53 -4.23
C PRO A 668 -2.79 -51.99 -4.45
N ASP A 669 -3.41 -52.27 -5.60
CA ASP A 669 -3.77 -53.63 -5.99
C ASP A 669 -2.53 -54.54 -6.08
N GLN A 670 -2.54 -55.60 -5.27
CA GLN A 670 -1.64 -56.74 -5.43
C GLN A 670 -2.11 -57.59 -6.62
N GLU A 671 -1.19 -58.16 -7.39
CA GLU A 671 -1.53 -59.05 -8.51
C GLU A 671 -2.32 -60.29 -8.03
N ASP A 672 -3.60 -60.41 -8.37
CA ASP A 672 -4.35 -61.65 -8.09
C ASP A 672 -4.23 -62.68 -9.23
N ASN A 673 -3.70 -63.85 -8.90
CA ASN A 673 -3.27 -64.88 -9.86
C ASN A 673 -4.26 -66.04 -9.93
N LYS A 674 -5.33 -65.80 -10.70
CA LYS A 674 -6.26 -66.76 -11.34
C LYS A 674 -7.39 -67.39 -10.50
N ASN A 675 -8.53 -67.31 -11.21
CA ASN A 675 -9.57 -68.31 -11.44
C ASN A 675 -10.83 -68.24 -10.55
N PRO A 676 -12.03 -68.36 -11.16
CA PRO A 676 -13.30 -68.23 -10.46
C PRO A 676 -13.86 -69.57 -9.99
N LEU A 677 -14.80 -69.54 -9.02
CA LEU A 677 -16.12 -70.20 -9.12
C LEU A 677 -17.04 -69.92 -7.91
N ASP A 678 -18.35 -69.90 -8.20
CA ASP A 678 -19.52 -70.14 -7.34
C ASP A 678 -19.71 -69.46 -5.95
N ASN A 679 -20.70 -68.57 -5.93
CA ASN A 679 -21.99 -68.70 -5.21
C ASN A 679 -22.08 -68.92 -3.67
N GLN A 680 -23.02 -68.11 -3.14
CA GLN A 680 -24.00 -68.38 -2.07
C GLN A 680 -23.68 -68.14 -0.57
N ASN A 681 -24.66 -67.40 0.00
CA ASN A 681 -25.23 -67.46 1.35
C ASN A 681 -24.51 -66.86 2.58
N GLU A 682 -25.20 -65.84 3.11
CA GLU A 682 -25.71 -65.76 4.50
C GLU A 682 -24.73 -65.91 5.69
N ASN A 683 -24.50 -64.78 6.35
CA ASN A 683 -24.69 -64.52 7.80
C ASN A 683 -25.31 -65.65 8.66
N PRO A 684 -25.10 -65.71 10.01
CA PRO A 684 -24.34 -64.79 10.88
C PRO A 684 -23.57 -65.47 12.07
N LEU A 685 -23.15 -64.65 13.05
CA LEU A 685 -23.19 -64.90 14.52
C LEU A 685 -21.99 -65.58 15.25
N ASP A 686 -21.33 -64.83 16.15
CA ASP A 686 -21.55 -64.84 17.63
C ASP A 686 -20.33 -64.91 18.60
N ASN A 687 -20.35 -64.01 19.60
CA ASN A 687 -19.91 -64.10 21.01
C ASN A 687 -18.51 -64.62 21.50
N GLN A 688 -17.88 -63.77 22.36
CA GLN A 688 -17.31 -64.08 23.70
C GLN A 688 -16.00 -64.93 23.82
N THR A 689 -15.13 -64.86 24.86
CA THR A 689 -15.00 -63.99 26.06
C THR A 689 -13.58 -64.02 26.66
N ASP A 690 -13.13 -62.86 27.17
CA ASP A 690 -12.57 -62.59 28.52
C ASP A 690 -11.29 -63.25 29.10
N SER A 691 -10.45 -62.37 29.71
CA SER A 691 -9.45 -62.57 30.80
C SER A 691 -8.26 -63.54 30.64
N ASN A 692 -7.03 -63.04 30.85
CA ASN A 692 -6.21 -63.26 32.07
C ASN A 692 -4.71 -62.83 31.93
N GLN A 693 -4.07 -62.52 33.06
CA GLN A 693 -2.61 -62.26 33.22
C GLN A 693 -2.13 -62.90 34.55
N PRO A 694 -0.91 -63.45 34.64
CA PRO A 694 0.01 -63.03 35.72
C PRO A 694 1.54 -63.06 35.38
N GLU A 695 2.33 -62.66 36.39
CA GLU A 695 3.75 -62.25 36.51
C GLU A 695 4.92 -63.25 36.24
N PRO A 696 6.22 -62.78 36.25
CA PRO A 696 7.46 -63.54 35.91
C PRO A 696 8.16 -64.20 37.14
N PRO A 697 9.43 -64.71 37.07
CA PRO A 697 10.64 -63.87 37.36
C PRO A 697 12.04 -64.38 36.82
N ASP A 698 13.14 -63.66 37.19
CA ASP A 698 14.53 -64.15 37.52
C ASP A 698 15.51 -64.74 36.43
N ILE A 699 16.87 -64.66 36.48
CA ILE A 699 17.85 -63.97 37.38
C ILE A 699 19.30 -63.80 36.76
N VAL A 700 20.00 -62.70 37.14
CA VAL A 700 21.46 -62.44 37.45
C VAL A 700 22.56 -63.43 36.92
N ASP A 701 23.72 -63.00 36.34
CA ASP A 701 24.91 -62.43 37.05
C ASP A 701 25.90 -61.55 36.17
N ASP A 702 27.25 -61.68 36.35
CA ASP A 702 28.36 -60.69 36.09
C ASP A 702 29.51 -61.30 35.19
N ILE A 703 30.63 -60.71 34.66
CA ILE A 703 31.54 -59.53 34.85
C ILE A 703 32.23 -59.16 33.47
N THR A 704 33.30 -58.35 33.20
CA THR A 704 34.49 -57.76 33.93
C THR A 704 35.21 -56.61 33.14
N LEU A 705 35.73 -55.57 33.84
CA LEU A 705 36.98 -54.74 33.64
C LEU A 705 37.31 -53.88 32.38
N GLU A 706 37.75 -52.64 32.62
CA GLU A 706 38.63 -51.78 31.77
C GLU A 706 40.15 -51.99 32.14
N PRO A 707 41.15 -51.17 31.71
CA PRO A 707 41.33 -50.27 30.53
C PRO A 707 42.68 -50.53 29.78
N ASN A 708 43.03 -49.77 28.72
CA ASN A 708 44.25 -48.92 28.61
C ASN A 708 44.57 -48.33 27.20
N GLU A 709 45.58 -47.45 27.14
CA GLU A 709 45.97 -46.57 26.01
C GLU A 709 47.09 -47.13 25.09
N GLN A 710 47.07 -46.72 23.81
CA GLN A 710 48.23 -46.44 22.91
C GLN A 710 49.27 -47.58 22.61
N PRO A 711 50.27 -47.39 21.71
CA PRO A 711 50.08 -47.25 20.25
C PRO A 711 51.08 -48.07 19.38
N GLY A 712 50.92 -48.07 18.04
CA GLY A 712 52.07 -48.09 17.11
C GLY A 712 52.25 -49.23 16.07
N ASP A 713 51.99 -48.86 14.80
CA ASP A 713 53.00 -48.73 13.73
C ASP A 713 53.28 -49.85 12.66
N ASN A 714 53.49 -49.36 11.42
CA ASN A 714 54.10 -49.89 10.18
C ASN A 714 53.54 -51.08 9.34
N GLY A 715 53.52 -50.87 8.00
CA GLY A 715 53.23 -51.90 6.98
C GLY A 715 52.99 -51.39 5.52
N GLU A 716 54.07 -51.04 4.81
CA GLU A 716 54.26 -50.73 3.35
C GLU A 716 53.41 -51.54 2.32
N ALA A 717 53.21 -51.19 1.02
CA ALA A 717 53.34 -50.02 0.11
C ALA A 717 52.72 -50.44 -1.28
N LEU A 718 52.64 -49.77 -2.45
CA LEU A 718 53.21 -48.60 -3.20
C LEU A 718 52.09 -48.06 -4.17
N GLY A 719 52.17 -46.97 -4.96
CA GLY A 719 53.16 -45.89 -5.12
C GLY A 719 53.46 -45.45 -6.59
N GLY A 720 52.87 -44.33 -7.09
CA GLY A 720 53.26 -43.63 -8.35
C GLY A 720 52.12 -43.28 -9.34
N ILE A 721 52.09 -42.17 -10.10
CA ILE A 721 53.08 -41.10 -10.41
C ILE A 721 52.36 -39.77 -10.85
N MET A 722 52.82 -38.62 -10.34
CA MET A 722 52.91 -37.23 -10.91
C MET A 722 51.72 -36.51 -11.62
N ASP A 723 51.55 -35.18 -11.58
CA ASP A 723 52.12 -34.09 -10.75
C ASP A 723 51.30 -32.78 -10.89
N GLU A 724 51.39 -31.92 -9.86
CA GLU A 724 51.41 -30.42 -9.82
C GLU A 724 50.44 -29.54 -10.69
N ASN A 725 50.06 -28.31 -10.29
CA ASN A 725 50.67 -27.39 -9.32
C ASN A 725 49.69 -26.42 -8.64
N SER A 726 49.90 -26.17 -7.35
CA SER A 726 49.32 -25.08 -6.53
C SER A 726 50.25 -24.81 -5.34
N PRO A 727 50.42 -23.55 -4.89
CA PRO A 727 50.86 -23.27 -3.52
C PRO A 727 49.82 -22.48 -2.70
N LEU A 728 49.71 -22.87 -1.42
CA LEU A 728 48.98 -22.20 -0.34
C LEU A 728 49.96 -21.47 0.60
N ASN A 729 49.45 -21.01 1.76
CA ASN A 729 50.18 -20.74 3.02
C ASN A 729 50.87 -19.36 3.18
N LEU A 730 50.95 -18.75 4.37
CA LEU A 730 50.30 -19.02 5.69
C LEU A 730 50.33 -17.75 6.59
N GLU A 731 49.49 -17.79 7.63
CA GLU A 731 49.55 -17.19 9.00
C GLU A 731 50.36 -15.91 9.38
N GLU A 732 49.74 -15.17 10.31
CA GLU A 732 50.27 -14.36 11.44
C GLU A 732 51.61 -13.58 11.35
N ASP A 733 51.57 -12.26 11.64
CA ASP A 733 51.97 -11.75 12.97
C ASP A 733 51.52 -10.27 13.18
N SER A 734 51.65 -9.72 14.39
CA SER A 734 51.43 -8.31 14.75
C SER A 734 52.64 -7.70 15.47
N PRO A 735 52.99 -6.42 15.21
CA PRO A 735 53.61 -5.62 16.27
C PRO A 735 53.21 -4.12 16.34
N GLN A 736 53.17 -3.59 17.57
CA GLN A 736 53.18 -2.15 17.88
C GLN A 736 54.54 -1.74 18.50
N ILE A 737 55.22 -0.71 17.95
CA ILE A 737 56.21 0.19 18.60
C ILE A 737 56.18 1.49 17.75
N LEU A 738 55.78 2.71 18.17
CA LEU A 738 56.17 3.64 19.27
C LEU A 738 57.44 4.52 19.01
N GLU A 739 57.22 5.84 18.89
CA GLU A 739 58.14 6.96 19.24
C GLU A 739 59.48 7.12 18.46
N GLN A 740 60.23 8.23 18.42
CA GLN A 740 60.19 9.66 18.89
C GLN A 740 61.20 10.45 17.96
N ASP A 741 61.34 11.78 17.83
CA ASP A 741 60.68 13.02 18.29
C ASP A 741 61.14 14.21 17.38
N ASN A 742 60.40 15.33 17.33
CA ASN A 742 60.93 16.71 17.51
C ASN A 742 59.82 17.80 17.38
N ALA A 743 59.88 18.83 18.22
CA ALA A 743 58.86 19.88 18.35
C ALA A 743 59.40 21.32 18.11
N ILE A 744 58.47 22.30 18.04
CA ILE A 744 58.55 23.64 18.66
C ILE A 744 57.15 24.32 18.56
N VAL A 745 56.40 24.49 19.67
CA VAL A 745 56.09 25.74 20.42
C VAL A 745 55.77 26.98 19.54
N LEU A 746 54.69 27.75 19.71
CA LEU A 746 53.98 28.34 20.88
C LEU A 746 52.45 28.44 20.57
N ASP A 747 51.50 28.13 21.46
CA ASP A 747 51.06 28.77 22.73
C ASP A 747 50.00 29.89 22.53
N ASP A 748 48.76 29.67 23.04
CA ASP A 748 47.94 30.69 23.70
C ASP A 748 46.66 30.09 24.33
N SER A 749 46.26 30.54 25.54
CA SER A 749 45.02 30.20 26.28
C SER A 749 44.94 30.94 27.63
N PRO A 750 43.75 31.14 28.26
CA PRO A 750 42.47 31.65 27.75
C PRO A 750 41.90 32.76 28.70
N MET A 751 40.56 32.92 28.76
CA MET A 751 39.74 33.63 29.78
C MET A 751 39.32 35.12 29.60
N ASN A 752 38.04 35.29 29.22
CA ASN A 752 36.91 35.76 30.06
C ASN A 752 36.80 37.22 30.64
N GLU A 753 35.54 37.69 30.68
CA GLU A 753 34.91 38.75 31.49
C GLU A 753 35.27 40.26 31.32
N GLY A 754 34.23 41.12 31.42
CA GLY A 754 34.32 42.59 31.49
C GLY A 754 33.02 43.33 31.12
N GLU A 755 32.41 44.05 32.07
CA GLU A 755 31.08 44.71 31.91
C GLU A 755 31.11 46.26 31.70
N ASN A 756 29.93 46.79 31.32
CA ASN A 756 29.21 47.95 31.92
C ASN A 756 29.36 49.41 31.39
N SER A 757 28.25 49.90 30.77
CA SER A 757 27.55 51.20 31.03
C SER A 757 28.19 52.57 30.69
N PRO A 758 27.43 53.71 30.72
CA PRO A 758 26.03 54.00 30.29
C PRO A 758 25.90 55.39 29.55
N ILE A 759 24.67 55.89 29.24
CA ILE A 759 24.21 57.32 29.40
C ILE A 759 22.76 57.57 28.86
N ASP A 760 22.09 58.61 29.38
CA ASP A 760 20.63 58.93 29.30
C ASP A 760 20.15 59.93 28.21
N ASP A 761 18.94 59.65 27.70
CA ASP A 761 17.70 60.48 27.59
C ASP A 761 17.68 61.96 27.11
N LYS A 762 16.80 62.29 26.11
CA LYS A 762 15.83 63.43 26.19
C LYS A 762 14.80 63.62 25.05
N LYS A 763 13.56 63.94 25.48
CA LYS A 763 12.36 64.49 24.80
C LYS A 763 12.51 65.53 23.66
N ILE A 764 11.51 65.58 22.76
CA ILE A 764 10.63 66.74 22.44
C ILE A 764 9.16 66.25 22.17
N GLU A 765 8.14 67.12 22.30
CA GLU A 765 6.69 66.88 22.16
C GLU A 765 6.08 67.69 20.98
N GLY A 766 4.90 67.34 20.41
CA GLY A 766 4.08 68.29 19.60
C GLY A 766 3.11 67.81 18.48
N GLU A 767 1.85 67.53 18.85
CA GLU A 767 0.55 67.85 18.18
C GLU A 767 0.23 67.58 16.67
N ASP A 768 -0.71 66.64 16.47
CA ASP A 768 -1.96 66.67 15.65
C ASP A 768 -2.05 66.87 14.11
N ALA A 769 -2.36 65.73 13.46
CA ALA A 769 -3.58 65.43 12.68
C ALA A 769 -3.88 66.10 11.30
N ASN A 770 -3.99 65.26 10.25
CA ASN A 770 -5.32 64.81 9.76
C ASN A 770 -5.33 63.64 8.75
N GLN A 771 -6.41 62.86 8.85
CA GLN A 771 -7.11 62.03 7.82
C GLN A 771 -6.59 60.66 7.35
N MET A 772 -7.40 59.66 7.73
CA MET A 772 -7.85 58.46 6.98
C MET A 772 -6.91 57.24 6.85
N GLU A 773 -7.02 56.36 7.84
CA GLU A 773 -6.74 54.92 7.73
C GLU A 773 -8.03 54.11 8.00
N ALA A 774 -8.09 52.89 7.47
CA ALA A 774 -9.08 51.86 7.77
C ALA A 774 -8.35 50.69 8.48
N PRO A 775 -9.03 49.87 9.29
CA PRO A 775 -8.33 48.94 10.18
C PRO A 775 -7.72 47.75 9.44
N GLU A 776 -6.41 47.59 9.54
CA GLU A 776 -5.77 46.28 9.39
C GLU A 776 -6.14 45.38 10.58
N ALA A 777 -6.27 44.09 10.34
CA ALA A 777 -6.61 43.09 11.35
C ALA A 777 -5.56 41.97 11.32
N ASP A 778 -4.58 42.05 12.21
CA ASP A 778 -3.64 40.95 12.46
C ASP A 778 -4.41 39.70 12.93
N LEU A 779 -4.21 38.59 12.23
CA LEU A 779 -4.53 37.24 12.71
C LEU A 779 -3.26 36.37 12.58
N PRO A 780 -2.83 35.69 13.65
CA PRO A 780 -1.57 34.94 13.64
C PRO A 780 -1.70 33.64 12.84
N LEU A 781 -0.78 33.42 11.91
CA LEU A 781 -0.66 32.20 11.12
C LEU A 781 -0.18 31.02 11.98
N ASN A 782 -1.07 30.09 12.33
CA ASN A 782 -0.68 28.75 12.81
C ASN A 782 -1.86 27.75 12.75
N GLU A 783 -2.13 27.14 11.58
CA GLU A 783 -3.11 26.06 11.44
C GLU A 783 -2.54 24.86 10.66
N THR A 784 -2.62 23.68 11.26
CA THR A 784 -2.59 22.37 10.58
C THR A 784 -3.97 22.10 10.00
N THR A 785 -4.07 21.75 8.71
CA THR A 785 -5.37 21.60 8.03
C THR A 785 -6.18 20.42 8.56
N ASN A 786 -7.47 20.68 8.83
CA ASN A 786 -8.43 19.65 9.23
C ASN A 786 -9.09 19.07 7.99
N ILE A 787 -8.78 17.82 7.66
CA ILE A 787 -9.30 17.12 6.48
C ILE A 787 -10.83 17.18 6.41
N ALA A 788 -11.56 17.01 7.52
CA ALA A 788 -13.03 17.07 7.51
C ALA A 788 -13.60 18.49 7.29
N ALA A 789 -12.86 19.54 7.68
CA ALA A 789 -13.23 20.93 7.36
C ALA A 789 -12.77 21.33 5.95
N VAL A 790 -11.72 20.70 5.42
CA VAL A 790 -11.26 20.81 4.04
C VAL A 790 -12.26 20.18 3.09
N ASP A 791 -12.68 18.94 3.35
CA ASP A 791 -13.65 18.22 2.51
C ASP A 791 -15.01 18.95 2.48
N ALA A 792 -15.49 19.44 3.63
CA ALA A 792 -16.71 20.27 3.70
C ALA A 792 -16.54 21.64 3.00
N GLY A 793 -15.32 22.20 2.96
CA GLY A 793 -15.01 23.41 2.20
C GLY A 793 -14.97 23.17 0.70
N ILE A 794 -14.44 22.01 0.28
CA ILE A 794 -14.42 21.53 -1.11
C ILE A 794 -15.84 21.28 -1.59
N GLU A 795 -16.66 20.50 -0.86
CA GLU A 795 -18.06 20.21 -1.19
C GLU A 795 -18.89 21.50 -1.32
N GLY A 796 -18.64 22.49 -0.45
CA GLY A 796 -19.22 23.83 -0.55
C GLY A 796 -18.83 24.58 -1.84
N LEU A 797 -17.53 24.63 -2.16
CA LEU A 797 -17.03 25.28 -3.38
C LEU A 797 -17.50 24.57 -4.65
N GLU A 798 -17.45 23.24 -4.70
CA GLU A 798 -18.00 22.43 -5.80
C GLU A 798 -19.50 22.69 -5.98
N THR A 799 -20.26 22.81 -4.88
CA THR A 799 -21.68 23.19 -4.92
C THR A 799 -21.88 24.58 -5.53
N GLU A 800 -21.07 25.59 -5.16
CA GLU A 800 -21.16 26.93 -5.75
C GLU A 800 -20.74 26.97 -7.23
N ILE A 801 -19.73 26.19 -7.62
CA ILE A 801 -19.28 26.02 -9.02
C ILE A 801 -20.40 25.37 -9.85
N ASN A 802 -21.00 24.29 -9.36
CA ASN A 802 -22.12 23.59 -10.02
C ASN A 802 -23.33 24.53 -10.22
N ASN A 803 -23.74 25.26 -9.18
CA ASN A 803 -24.79 26.29 -9.29
C ASN A 803 -24.42 27.41 -10.29
N SER A 804 -23.13 27.75 -10.41
CA SER A 804 -22.65 28.77 -11.35
C SER A 804 -22.70 28.28 -12.80
N PHE A 805 -22.41 27.00 -13.07
CA PHE A 805 -22.63 26.39 -14.39
C PHE A 805 -24.12 26.32 -14.75
N GLU A 806 -24.97 25.83 -13.84
CA GLU A 806 -26.42 25.68 -14.08
C GLU A 806 -27.16 27.01 -14.28
N SER A 807 -26.71 28.07 -13.61
CA SER A 807 -27.22 29.44 -13.81
C SER A 807 -26.61 30.16 -15.03
N GLY A 808 -25.61 29.57 -15.68
CA GLY A 808 -24.87 30.18 -16.80
C GLY A 808 -23.92 31.31 -16.39
N ASN A 809 -23.59 31.44 -15.10
CA ASN A 809 -22.68 32.45 -14.59
C ASN A 809 -21.20 32.00 -14.66
N PHE A 810 -20.69 31.89 -15.88
CA PHE A 810 -19.34 31.34 -16.12
C PHE A 810 -18.19 32.19 -15.53
N GLU A 811 -18.42 33.48 -15.25
CA GLU A 811 -17.43 34.31 -14.53
C GLU A 811 -17.29 33.86 -13.07
N GLN A 812 -18.40 33.54 -12.41
CA GLN A 812 -18.40 32.98 -11.05
C GLN A 812 -17.88 31.53 -11.05
N ALA A 813 -18.23 30.72 -12.05
CA ALA A 813 -17.71 29.34 -12.17
C ALA A 813 -16.18 29.31 -12.30
N VAL A 814 -15.57 30.18 -13.14
CA VAL A 814 -14.11 30.31 -13.25
C VAL A 814 -13.48 30.77 -11.93
N SER A 815 -14.09 31.74 -11.25
CA SER A 815 -13.59 32.26 -9.97
C SER A 815 -13.65 31.20 -8.86
N GLY A 816 -14.73 30.41 -8.82
CA GLY A 816 -14.88 29.27 -7.92
C GLY A 816 -13.86 28.16 -8.20
N LEU A 817 -13.60 27.82 -9.46
CA LEU A 817 -12.58 26.83 -9.85
C LEU A 817 -11.16 27.25 -9.44
N GLU A 818 -10.81 28.52 -9.60
CA GLU A 818 -9.53 29.06 -9.10
C GLU A 818 -9.42 28.96 -7.57
N ASN A 819 -10.49 29.26 -6.83
CA ASN A 819 -10.53 29.16 -5.38
C ASN A 819 -10.45 27.70 -4.89
N LEU A 820 -11.24 26.79 -5.48
CA LEU A 820 -11.24 25.35 -5.20
C LEU A 820 -9.84 24.76 -5.34
N ILE A 821 -9.18 25.03 -6.46
CA ILE A 821 -7.87 24.43 -6.75
C ILE A 821 -6.77 25.10 -5.91
N GLY A 822 -6.86 26.42 -5.65
CA GLY A 822 -6.01 27.11 -4.68
C GLY A 822 -6.08 26.47 -3.28
N PHE A 823 -7.28 26.05 -2.87
CA PHE A 823 -7.53 25.35 -1.62
C PHE A 823 -6.99 23.90 -1.61
N GLU A 824 -7.18 23.14 -2.69
CA GLU A 824 -6.61 21.78 -2.83
C GLU A 824 -5.08 21.78 -2.63
N TYR A 825 -4.36 22.66 -3.33
CA TYR A 825 -2.90 22.77 -3.20
C TYR A 825 -2.48 23.30 -1.82
N SER A 826 -3.26 24.20 -1.23
CA SER A 826 -2.95 24.74 0.10
C SER A 826 -3.04 23.66 1.18
N ASN A 827 -4.02 22.76 1.08
CA ASN A 827 -4.10 21.58 1.92
C ASN A 827 -2.96 20.58 1.64
N TYR A 828 -2.73 20.23 0.36
CA TYR A 828 -1.78 19.19 -0.01
C TYR A 828 -0.32 19.49 0.37
N PHE A 829 0.10 20.77 0.36
CA PHE A 829 1.43 21.18 0.81
C PHE A 829 1.45 21.81 2.22
N GLY A 830 0.34 21.77 2.98
CA GLY A 830 0.24 22.36 4.32
C GLY A 830 0.64 23.85 4.38
N THR A 831 0.43 24.59 3.28
CA THR A 831 0.97 25.94 3.07
C THR A 831 -0.13 26.79 2.44
N ASN A 832 -0.50 27.91 3.05
CA ASN A 832 -1.59 28.74 2.53
C ASN A 832 -1.15 29.51 1.27
N PHE A 833 -1.68 29.14 0.10
CA PHE A 833 -1.48 29.84 -1.18
C PHE A 833 -2.70 30.70 -1.59
N ASN A 834 -3.70 30.87 -0.73
CA ASN A 834 -4.92 31.61 -1.05
C ASN A 834 -4.59 33.05 -1.45
N SER A 835 -4.71 33.31 -2.75
CA SER A 835 -4.63 34.63 -3.35
C SER A 835 -6.00 35.31 -3.32
N PRO A 836 -6.09 36.65 -3.38
CA PRO A 836 -7.38 37.31 -3.59
C PRO A 836 -8.04 36.81 -4.88
N GLU A 837 -9.37 36.83 -4.92
CA GLU A 837 -10.14 36.45 -6.11
C GLU A 837 -9.62 37.20 -7.35
N THR A 838 -9.15 36.46 -8.37
CA THR A 838 -8.78 37.01 -9.67
C THR A 838 -9.96 36.84 -10.62
N PRO A 839 -10.69 37.91 -10.98
CA PRO A 839 -11.79 37.78 -11.93
C PRO A 839 -11.27 37.33 -13.30
N SER A 840 -12.10 36.60 -14.05
CA SER A 840 -11.81 36.19 -15.43
C SER A 840 -11.39 37.36 -16.35
N SER A 841 -11.85 38.57 -16.07
CA SER A 841 -11.45 39.80 -16.76
C SER A 841 -10.00 40.23 -16.47
N GLN A 842 -9.46 39.95 -15.27
CA GLN A 842 -8.05 40.13 -14.92
C GLN A 842 -7.18 39.06 -15.58
N ILE A 843 -7.62 37.78 -15.57
CA ILE A 843 -6.97 36.71 -16.35
C ILE A 843 -6.84 37.14 -17.81
N SER A 844 -7.95 37.59 -18.41
CA SER A 844 -8.00 38.05 -19.81
C SER A 844 -7.06 39.24 -20.09
N GLN A 845 -6.92 40.19 -19.15
CA GLN A 845 -5.98 41.30 -19.28
C GLN A 845 -4.52 40.84 -19.23
N VAL A 846 -4.19 39.89 -18.36
CA VAL A 846 -2.84 39.31 -18.25
C VAL A 846 -2.49 38.52 -19.52
N LEU A 847 -3.41 37.69 -20.03
CA LEU A 847 -3.27 37.04 -21.34
C LEU A 847 -3.06 38.06 -22.46
N SER A 848 -3.84 39.15 -22.49
CA SER A 848 -3.69 40.22 -23.51
C SER A 848 -2.34 40.94 -23.44
N SER A 849 -1.77 41.09 -22.25
CA SER A 849 -0.44 41.65 -22.03
C SER A 849 0.65 40.68 -22.49
N LEU A 850 0.49 39.38 -22.23
CA LEU A 850 1.42 38.33 -22.64
C LEU A 850 1.42 38.09 -24.15
N ASP A 851 0.24 38.07 -24.78
CA ASP A 851 0.07 38.03 -26.24
C ASP A 851 0.85 39.18 -26.92
N GLN A 852 0.85 40.38 -26.30
CA GLN A 852 1.56 41.57 -26.80
C GLN A 852 3.08 41.51 -26.54
N GLN A 853 3.51 41.01 -25.38
CA GLN A 853 4.94 40.93 -25.01
C GLN A 853 5.69 39.81 -25.75
N THR A 854 5.03 38.68 -25.98
CA THR A 854 5.61 37.48 -26.61
C THR A 854 5.35 37.40 -28.12
N ASN A 855 4.46 38.26 -28.65
CA ASN A 855 3.91 38.14 -30.01
C ASN A 855 3.45 36.69 -30.32
N THR A 856 2.88 36.02 -29.33
CA THR A 856 2.43 34.63 -29.38
C THR A 856 1.08 34.55 -28.70
N LYS A 857 0.05 34.06 -29.37
CA LYS A 857 -1.30 34.07 -28.79
C LYS A 857 -1.57 32.91 -27.85
N SER A 858 -2.27 33.21 -26.76
CA SER A 858 -2.54 32.28 -25.68
C SER A 858 -4.02 32.19 -25.29
N ALA A 859 -4.41 31.02 -24.78
CA ALA A 859 -5.70 30.84 -24.11
C ALA A 859 -5.57 29.91 -22.91
N LEU A 860 -6.49 30.06 -21.96
CA LEU A 860 -6.62 29.22 -20.78
C LEU A 860 -7.88 28.36 -20.89
N ILE A 861 -7.73 27.05 -20.67
CA ILE A 861 -8.81 26.07 -20.72
C ILE A 861 -8.96 25.44 -19.32
N TYR A 862 -10.13 25.59 -18.71
CA TYR A 862 -10.53 24.76 -17.58
C TYR A 862 -11.22 23.51 -18.10
N VAL A 863 -10.85 22.36 -17.54
CA VAL A 863 -11.53 21.07 -17.78
C VAL A 863 -11.95 20.52 -16.43
N TYR A 864 -13.27 20.46 -16.18
CA TYR A 864 -13.86 20.13 -14.88
C TYR A 864 -14.89 19.01 -15.03
N SER A 865 -14.77 17.94 -14.22
CA SER A 865 -15.67 16.80 -14.27
C SER A 865 -16.84 17.00 -13.33
N ARG A 866 -18.06 16.95 -13.86
CA ARG A 866 -19.29 16.86 -13.04
C ARG A 866 -19.78 15.41 -13.06
N GLU A 867 -20.81 15.11 -12.27
CA GLU A 867 -21.31 13.74 -12.05
C GLU A 867 -21.57 12.97 -13.37
N ASN A 868 -22.20 13.64 -14.34
CA ASN A 868 -22.68 13.03 -15.59
C ASN A 868 -22.22 13.76 -16.87
N GLU A 869 -21.33 14.75 -16.76
CA GLU A 869 -20.93 15.64 -17.86
C GLU A 869 -19.56 16.28 -17.64
N LEU A 870 -18.87 16.61 -18.73
CA LEU A 870 -17.57 17.28 -18.72
C LEU A 870 -17.73 18.75 -19.16
N GLU A 871 -17.31 19.69 -18.31
CA GLU A 871 -17.36 21.12 -18.60
C GLU A 871 -16.01 21.62 -19.12
N ILE A 872 -16.02 22.28 -20.27
CA ILE A 872 -14.86 22.94 -20.88
C ILE A 872 -15.09 24.45 -20.88
N VAL A 873 -14.22 25.22 -20.22
CA VAL A 873 -14.30 26.68 -20.18
C VAL A 873 -13.03 27.30 -20.75
N LEU A 874 -13.18 28.01 -21.87
CA LEU A 874 -12.10 28.71 -22.57
C LEU A 874 -12.14 30.21 -22.20
N VAL A 875 -11.10 30.68 -21.51
CA VAL A 875 -10.87 32.10 -21.19
C VAL A 875 -9.87 32.68 -22.20
N ARG A 876 -10.19 33.86 -22.75
CA ARG A 876 -9.51 34.43 -23.93
C ARG A 876 -8.98 35.84 -23.65
N SER A 877 -7.86 36.20 -24.26
CA SER A 877 -7.23 37.53 -24.14
C SER A 877 -8.08 38.71 -24.63
N ASN A 878 -9.23 38.44 -25.25
CA ASN A 878 -10.24 39.42 -25.66
C ASN A 878 -11.30 39.75 -24.58
N GLY A 879 -11.26 39.07 -23.43
CA GLY A 879 -12.20 39.29 -22.31
C GLY A 879 -13.49 38.46 -22.35
N SER A 880 -13.68 37.58 -23.34
CA SER A 880 -14.89 36.76 -23.45
C SER A 880 -14.65 35.28 -23.12
N ILE A 881 -15.41 34.78 -22.14
CA ILE A 881 -15.46 33.34 -21.83
C ILE A 881 -16.21 32.59 -22.94
N LEU A 882 -15.87 31.33 -23.16
CA LEU A 882 -16.66 30.38 -23.94
C LEU A 882 -16.84 29.09 -23.12
N HIS A 883 -18.08 28.67 -22.91
CA HIS A 883 -18.41 27.39 -22.27
C HIS A 883 -18.83 26.35 -23.32
N ARG A 884 -18.44 25.10 -23.08
CA ARG A 884 -18.93 23.89 -23.76
C ARG A 884 -19.18 22.83 -22.71
N ASN A 885 -20.29 22.13 -22.87
CA ASN A 885 -20.68 20.98 -22.06
C ASN A 885 -20.63 19.73 -22.93
N VAL A 886 -20.14 18.61 -22.39
CA VAL A 886 -20.10 17.31 -23.06
C VAL A 886 -20.91 16.30 -22.22
N PRO A 887 -22.20 16.14 -22.51
CA PRO A 887 -23.12 15.36 -21.68
C PRO A 887 -22.93 13.86 -21.88
N GLY A 888 -23.10 13.08 -20.80
CA GLY A 888 -22.94 11.63 -20.80
C GLY A 888 -21.51 11.15 -20.56
N VAL A 889 -20.53 12.07 -20.51
CA VAL A 889 -19.17 11.79 -20.03
C VAL A 889 -19.18 11.88 -18.51
N ASN A 890 -19.64 10.81 -17.85
CA ASN A 890 -19.56 10.70 -16.40
C ASN A 890 -18.11 10.45 -15.93
N GLN A 891 -17.84 10.78 -14.67
CA GLN A 891 -16.50 10.69 -14.09
C GLN A 891 -15.89 9.28 -14.24
N LYS A 892 -16.67 8.21 -14.04
CA LYS A 892 -16.18 6.82 -14.18
C LYS A 892 -15.69 6.50 -15.59
N ILE A 893 -16.48 6.80 -16.61
CA ILE A 893 -16.11 6.56 -18.03
C ILE A 893 -14.83 7.33 -18.38
N LEU A 894 -14.73 8.58 -17.92
CA LEU A 894 -13.58 9.45 -18.16
C LEU A 894 -12.31 8.91 -17.49
N VAL A 895 -12.41 8.54 -16.22
CA VAL A 895 -11.31 7.96 -15.41
C VAL A 895 -10.80 6.65 -15.99
N ASP A 896 -11.70 5.73 -16.40
CA ASP A 896 -11.30 4.44 -16.94
C ASP A 896 -10.65 4.57 -18.33
N LEU A 897 -11.16 5.45 -19.20
CA LEU A 897 -10.53 5.78 -20.49
C LEU A 897 -9.12 6.39 -20.33
N ILE A 898 -8.90 7.24 -19.32
CA ILE A 898 -7.60 7.85 -19.04
C ILE A 898 -6.60 6.80 -18.53
N LYS A 899 -7.04 5.84 -17.69
CA LYS A 899 -6.20 4.71 -17.27
C LYS A 899 -5.76 3.89 -18.47
N GLU A 900 -6.69 3.46 -19.34
CA GLU A 900 -6.36 2.72 -20.56
C GLU A 900 -5.37 3.48 -21.44
N PHE A 901 -5.66 4.76 -21.72
CA PHE A 901 -4.78 5.59 -22.55
C PHE A 901 -3.36 5.70 -21.98
N ARG A 902 -3.22 5.90 -20.65
CA ARG A 902 -1.91 5.93 -19.98
C ARG A 902 -1.21 4.56 -19.99
N LEU A 903 -1.92 3.48 -19.66
CA LEU A 903 -1.38 2.11 -19.62
C LEU A 903 -0.86 1.64 -20.98
N GLU A 904 -1.55 2.03 -22.06
CA GLU A 904 -1.08 1.80 -23.42
C GLU A 904 0.14 2.68 -23.71
N ILE A 905 -0.01 4.01 -23.69
CA ILE A 905 1.03 4.95 -24.17
C ILE A 905 2.34 4.89 -23.36
N SER A 906 2.31 4.51 -22.08
CA SER A 906 3.51 4.42 -21.21
C SER A 906 4.31 3.12 -21.39
N SER A 907 4.03 2.31 -22.41
CA SER A 907 4.77 1.07 -22.71
C SER A 907 5.39 1.09 -24.12
N SER A 908 6.71 1.00 -24.21
CA SER A 908 7.42 0.81 -25.48
C SER A 908 7.16 -0.57 -26.10
N ARG A 909 6.93 -1.62 -25.29
CA ARG A 909 6.83 -3.00 -25.78
C ARG A 909 5.45 -3.38 -26.33
N LYS A 910 4.35 -2.84 -25.77
CA LYS A 910 2.98 -3.22 -26.18
C LYS A 910 2.50 -2.55 -27.49
N ASN A 911 3.19 -1.52 -27.98
CA ASN A 911 2.54 -0.47 -28.79
C ASN A 911 2.70 -0.48 -30.32
N LYS A 912 3.32 -1.49 -30.93
CA LYS A 912 3.56 -1.50 -32.39
C LYS A 912 2.30 -1.63 -33.27
N GLN A 913 1.11 -1.60 -32.67
CA GLN A 913 -0.20 -1.65 -33.32
C GLN A 913 -1.04 -0.36 -33.15
N GLY A 914 -0.63 0.59 -32.29
CA GLY A 914 -1.29 1.90 -32.16
C GLY A 914 -2.59 1.96 -31.34
N ALA A 915 -2.84 1.01 -30.43
CA ALA A 915 -4.08 0.93 -29.63
C ALA A 915 -4.44 2.24 -28.89
N TYR A 916 -3.43 2.97 -28.38
CA TYR A 916 -3.60 4.26 -27.70
C TYR A 916 -4.33 5.30 -28.56
N LEU A 917 -4.30 5.17 -29.90
CA LEU A 917 -4.75 6.19 -30.83
C LEU A 917 -6.28 6.36 -30.83
N GLU A 918 -7.03 5.32 -30.49
CA GLU A 918 -8.50 5.41 -30.34
C GLU A 918 -8.88 6.21 -29.10
N LYS A 919 -8.24 5.94 -27.95
CA LYS A 919 -8.47 6.68 -26.71
C LYS A 919 -7.96 8.12 -26.80
N ALA A 920 -6.82 8.33 -27.46
CA ALA A 920 -6.30 9.66 -27.80
C ALA A 920 -7.29 10.50 -28.63
N GLN A 921 -7.97 9.87 -29.60
CA GLN A 921 -9.01 10.51 -30.40
C GLN A 921 -10.29 10.75 -29.57
N GLN A 922 -10.69 9.82 -28.72
CA GLN A 922 -11.88 9.98 -27.88
C GLN A 922 -11.74 11.11 -26.86
N LEU A 923 -10.58 11.22 -26.20
CA LEU A 923 -10.24 12.33 -25.31
C LEU A 923 -10.10 13.65 -26.07
N TYR A 924 -9.49 13.65 -27.28
CA TYR A 924 -9.46 14.84 -28.15
C TYR A 924 -10.89 15.33 -28.50
N GLN A 925 -11.79 14.39 -28.82
CA GLN A 925 -13.17 14.66 -29.20
C GLN A 925 -14.03 15.20 -28.04
N TRP A 926 -13.67 14.91 -26.79
CA TRP A 926 -14.31 15.50 -25.61
C TRP A 926 -13.68 16.83 -25.19
N ILE A 927 -12.35 16.94 -25.16
CA ILE A 927 -11.66 18.09 -24.55
C ILE A 927 -11.41 19.23 -25.55
N ILE A 928 -10.96 18.92 -26.77
CA ILE A 928 -10.44 19.92 -27.73
C ILE A 928 -11.44 20.25 -28.83
N ALA A 929 -12.06 19.23 -29.42
CA ALA A 929 -12.98 19.41 -30.55
C ALA A 929 -14.16 20.38 -30.29
N PRO A 930 -14.75 20.50 -29.07
CA PRO A 930 -15.82 21.46 -28.81
C PRO A 930 -15.44 22.94 -28.91
N ILE A 931 -14.14 23.27 -28.82
CA ILE A 931 -13.59 24.63 -28.80
C ILE A 931 -12.60 24.92 -29.96
N GLU A 932 -12.30 23.92 -30.80
CA GLU A 932 -11.24 24.02 -31.81
C GLU A 932 -11.51 25.08 -32.88
N ALA A 933 -12.78 25.35 -33.19
CA ALA A 933 -13.14 26.37 -34.19
C ALA A 933 -12.74 27.77 -33.74
N GLU A 934 -12.96 28.09 -32.46
CA GLU A 934 -12.62 29.37 -31.84
C GLU A 934 -11.11 29.52 -31.63
N LEU A 935 -10.42 28.45 -31.18
CA LEU A 935 -8.94 28.43 -31.10
C LEU A 935 -8.29 28.76 -32.46
N LYS A 936 -8.81 28.15 -33.54
CA LYS A 936 -8.38 28.43 -34.92
C LYS A 936 -8.74 29.83 -35.41
N GLN A 937 -9.95 30.31 -35.13
CA GLN A 937 -10.41 31.64 -35.55
C GLN A 937 -9.55 32.74 -34.90
N GLU A 938 -9.19 32.57 -33.63
CA GLU A 938 -8.41 33.56 -32.89
C GLU A 938 -6.90 33.43 -33.14
N ASN A 939 -6.46 32.33 -33.78
CA ASN A 939 -5.07 31.98 -34.06
C ASN A 939 -4.26 31.77 -32.77
N ILE A 940 -4.79 30.97 -31.84
CA ILE A 940 -4.10 30.59 -30.61
C ILE A 940 -2.92 29.66 -30.93
N GLU A 941 -1.81 29.84 -30.22
CA GLU A 941 -0.56 29.06 -30.36
C GLU A 941 -0.17 28.34 -29.07
N ILE A 942 -0.50 28.90 -27.91
CA ILE A 942 -0.25 28.30 -26.58
C ILE A 942 -1.58 28.00 -25.90
N LEU A 943 -1.75 26.75 -25.44
CA LEU A 943 -2.84 26.33 -24.58
C LEU A 943 -2.32 26.06 -23.16
N MET A 944 -2.86 26.79 -22.19
CA MET A 944 -2.73 26.45 -20.78
C MET A 944 -3.96 25.66 -20.34
N PHE A 945 -3.75 24.59 -19.57
CA PHE A 945 -4.82 23.77 -19.02
C PHE A 945 -4.83 23.88 -17.50
N THR A 946 -5.96 24.31 -16.93
CA THR A 946 -6.31 24.08 -15.52
C THR A 946 -7.20 22.85 -15.48
N MET A 947 -6.85 21.86 -14.66
CA MET A 947 -7.50 20.55 -14.68
C MET A 947 -7.93 20.08 -13.30
N ASP A 948 -9.07 19.43 -13.27
CA ASP A 948 -9.61 18.66 -12.16
C ASP A 948 -8.75 17.41 -11.85
N ALA A 949 -9.00 16.75 -10.72
CA ALA A 949 -8.35 15.52 -10.31
C ALA A 949 -8.52 14.39 -11.37
N ILE A 950 -7.52 13.51 -11.49
CA ILE A 950 -7.44 12.41 -12.47
C ILE A 950 -7.26 12.88 -13.93
N LEU A 951 -7.61 14.13 -14.25
CA LEU A 951 -7.34 14.76 -15.56
C LEU A 951 -5.90 15.29 -15.66
N ARG A 952 -5.30 15.70 -14.53
CA ARG A 952 -3.92 16.22 -14.42
C ARG A 952 -2.87 15.23 -14.95
N GLY A 953 -3.15 13.93 -14.92
CA GLY A 953 -2.30 12.88 -15.46
C GLY A 953 -2.35 12.65 -16.98
N ILE A 954 -3.20 13.36 -17.74
CA ILE A 954 -3.35 13.13 -19.20
C ILE A 954 -2.10 13.60 -19.97
N PRO A 955 -1.49 12.76 -20.83
CA PRO A 955 -0.43 13.20 -21.74
C PRO A 955 -1.01 14.01 -22.91
N LEU A 956 -1.34 15.27 -22.62
CA LEU A 956 -2.02 16.20 -23.52
C LEU A 956 -1.36 16.31 -24.91
N ALA A 957 -0.03 16.24 -24.96
CA ALA A 957 0.73 16.27 -26.21
C ALA A 957 0.29 15.20 -27.22
N ALA A 958 -0.12 14.01 -26.74
CA ALA A 958 -0.50 12.86 -27.55
C ALA A 958 -2.00 12.72 -27.83
N LEU A 959 -2.86 13.67 -27.40
CA LEU A 959 -4.24 13.74 -27.90
C LEU A 959 -4.21 13.95 -29.42
N HIS A 960 -5.09 13.27 -30.17
CA HIS A 960 -4.94 13.13 -31.62
C HIS A 960 -6.22 13.50 -32.38
N ASP A 961 -6.14 14.36 -33.40
CA ASP A 961 -7.32 14.86 -34.15
C ASP A 961 -7.79 13.94 -35.29
N GLY A 962 -7.27 12.70 -35.31
CA GLY A 962 -7.44 11.74 -36.41
C GLY A 962 -6.45 11.94 -37.56
N LYS A 963 -5.56 12.95 -37.51
CA LYS A 963 -4.54 13.22 -38.55
C LYS A 963 -3.18 13.62 -38.00
N GLN A 964 -3.15 14.35 -36.88
CA GLN A 964 -1.94 14.86 -36.24
C GLN A 964 -2.15 14.99 -34.71
N PHE A 965 -1.06 15.07 -33.96
CA PHE A 965 -1.11 15.24 -32.51
C PHE A 965 -1.42 16.67 -32.07
N LEU A 966 -1.94 16.87 -30.86
CA LEU A 966 -2.26 18.18 -30.30
C LEU A 966 -1.01 19.07 -30.20
N VAL A 967 0.14 18.48 -29.85
CA VAL A 967 1.44 19.16 -29.83
C VAL A 967 1.86 19.71 -31.20
N GLU A 968 1.47 19.07 -32.30
CA GLU A 968 1.77 19.57 -33.66
C GLU A 968 0.96 20.84 -34.02
N LYS A 969 -0.04 21.18 -33.20
CA LYS A 969 -0.99 22.27 -33.42
C LYS A 969 -0.76 23.43 -32.45
N TYR A 970 -0.47 23.12 -31.18
CA TYR A 970 -0.28 24.11 -30.11
C TYR A 970 0.85 23.71 -29.17
N ALA A 971 1.56 24.70 -28.63
CA ALA A 971 2.41 24.55 -27.46
C ALA A 971 1.54 24.42 -26.19
N LEU A 972 1.94 23.59 -25.23
CA LEU A 972 1.09 23.16 -24.13
C LEU A 972 1.75 23.45 -22.76
N SER A 973 0.94 23.77 -21.76
CA SER A 973 1.36 23.75 -20.35
C SER A 973 0.18 23.36 -19.45
N LEU A 974 0.43 22.54 -18.44
CA LEU A 974 -0.49 22.28 -17.33
C LEU A 974 -0.24 23.35 -16.26
N ILE A 975 -1.26 24.01 -15.74
CA ILE A 975 -1.12 24.93 -14.61
C ILE A 975 -1.91 24.44 -13.39
N PRO A 976 -1.38 24.64 -12.16
CA PRO A 976 -2.13 24.38 -10.93
C PRO A 976 -3.44 25.17 -10.93
N SER A 977 -3.33 26.50 -10.99
CA SER A 977 -4.40 27.47 -11.24
C SER A 977 -3.73 28.74 -11.78
N PHE A 978 -4.48 29.68 -12.36
CA PHE A 978 -3.91 30.94 -12.85
C PHE A 978 -3.35 31.81 -11.72
N ASN A 979 -3.98 31.78 -10.54
CA ASN A 979 -3.52 32.46 -9.32
C ASN A 979 -2.15 31.95 -8.83
N LEU A 980 -1.88 30.65 -8.99
CA LEU A 980 -0.69 29.98 -8.45
C LEU A 980 0.55 30.05 -9.36
N VAL A 981 0.47 30.70 -10.53
CA VAL A 981 1.55 30.76 -11.51
C VAL A 981 2.10 32.17 -11.67
N ASN A 982 3.43 32.30 -11.64
CA ASN A 982 4.10 33.56 -11.96
C ASN A 982 3.95 33.88 -13.46
N THR A 983 3.05 34.82 -13.76
CA THR A 983 2.71 35.28 -15.11
C THR A 983 3.66 36.34 -15.68
N GLN A 984 4.77 36.66 -15.02
CA GLN A 984 5.75 37.61 -15.54
C GLN A 984 6.66 36.94 -16.58
N TYR A 985 6.48 37.29 -17.87
CA TYR A 985 7.38 36.86 -18.94
C TYR A 985 8.83 37.31 -18.68
N ARG A 986 9.75 36.36 -18.79
CA ARG A 986 11.19 36.58 -18.89
C ARG A 986 11.71 35.63 -19.96
N SER A 987 12.32 36.17 -21.01
CA SER A 987 12.84 35.33 -22.08
C SER A 987 13.93 34.39 -21.55
N THR A 988 13.84 33.13 -21.96
CA THR A 988 14.81 32.07 -21.63
C THR A 988 15.93 31.93 -22.67
N ALA A 989 15.92 32.77 -23.72
CA ALA A 989 17.01 32.87 -24.68
C ALA A 989 18.28 33.39 -24.00
N GLN A 990 19.44 32.77 -24.28
CA GLN A 990 20.74 33.10 -23.69
C GLN A 990 20.79 32.99 -22.15
N ALA A 991 19.92 32.14 -21.60
CA ALA A 991 19.89 31.79 -20.18
C ALA A 991 21.09 30.90 -19.78
N THR A 992 21.55 31.03 -18.53
CA THR A 992 22.52 30.10 -17.93
C THR A 992 21.82 28.99 -17.13
N VAL A 993 22.46 27.84 -17.00
CA VAL A 993 21.90 26.65 -16.35
C VAL A 993 22.81 26.09 -15.26
N LEU A 994 22.26 25.84 -14.07
CA LEU A 994 22.90 25.00 -13.06
C LEU A 994 22.49 23.55 -13.30
N ALA A 995 23.38 22.76 -13.90
CA ALA A 995 23.11 21.36 -14.23
C ALA A 995 23.76 20.41 -13.21
N MET A 996 22.98 19.51 -12.64
CA MET A 996 23.45 18.50 -11.67
C MET A 996 22.74 17.16 -11.89
N GLY A 997 23.33 16.04 -11.49
CA GLY A 997 22.66 14.74 -11.60
C GLY A 997 23.40 13.56 -10.99
N ALA A 998 22.75 12.40 -11.01
CA ALA A 998 23.32 11.12 -10.59
C ALA A 998 23.11 10.06 -11.68
N SER A 999 24.19 9.39 -12.06
CA SER A 999 24.18 8.26 -13.01
C SER A 999 24.27 6.89 -12.31
N GLN A 1000 24.53 6.87 -11.00
CA GLN A 1000 24.74 5.68 -10.18
C GLN A 1000 23.93 5.78 -8.89
N PHE A 1001 23.30 4.68 -8.48
CA PHE A 1001 22.46 4.56 -7.29
C PHE A 1001 22.71 3.21 -6.61
N GLN A 1002 22.34 3.06 -5.34
CA GLN A 1002 22.48 1.79 -4.60
C GLN A 1002 21.17 0.98 -4.57
N ASP A 1003 20.03 1.65 -4.71
CA ASP A 1003 18.67 1.11 -4.54
C ASP A 1003 17.77 1.37 -5.77
N GLN A 1004 18.35 1.86 -6.88
CA GLN A 1004 17.68 2.15 -8.15
C GLN A 1004 18.57 1.78 -9.34
N ASN A 1005 17.98 1.66 -10.54
CA ASN A 1005 18.75 1.41 -11.77
C ASN A 1005 19.69 2.58 -12.10
N PRO A 1006 20.91 2.33 -12.63
CA PRO A 1006 21.79 3.39 -13.10
C PRO A 1006 21.22 4.10 -14.33
N LEU A 1007 21.63 5.34 -14.54
CA LEU A 1007 21.24 6.20 -15.67
C LEU A 1007 22.50 6.60 -16.47
N PRO A 1008 23.02 5.72 -17.36
CA PRO A 1008 24.30 5.93 -18.04
C PRO A 1008 24.37 7.14 -18.99
N ALA A 1009 23.26 7.69 -19.47
CA ALA A 1009 23.24 8.87 -20.34
C ALA A 1009 23.41 10.19 -19.57
N VAL A 1010 23.10 10.25 -18.27
CA VAL A 1010 23.17 11.47 -17.44
C VAL A 1010 24.48 12.27 -17.60
N PRO A 1011 25.69 11.68 -17.64
CA PRO A 1011 26.92 12.45 -17.85
C PRO A 1011 26.99 13.10 -19.25
N VAL A 1012 26.41 12.45 -20.27
CA VAL A 1012 26.32 12.97 -21.64
C VAL A 1012 25.25 14.06 -21.72
N GLU A 1013 24.09 13.85 -21.12
CA GLU A 1013 23.00 14.84 -21.00
C GLU A 1013 23.51 16.14 -20.35
N LEU A 1014 24.10 16.06 -19.15
CA LEU A 1014 24.62 17.22 -18.42
C LEU A 1014 25.68 17.97 -19.23
N SER A 1015 26.56 17.26 -19.95
CA SER A 1015 27.55 17.91 -20.83
C SER A 1015 26.91 18.61 -22.05
N THR A 1016 25.83 18.05 -22.61
CA THR A 1016 25.11 18.61 -23.77
C THR A 1016 24.30 19.84 -23.36
N VAL A 1017 23.51 19.74 -22.28
CA VAL A 1017 22.70 20.83 -21.72
C VAL A 1017 23.57 22.04 -21.35
N THR A 1018 24.77 21.80 -20.78
CA THR A 1018 25.69 22.88 -20.41
C THR A 1018 26.51 23.42 -21.58
N SER A 1019 26.62 22.72 -22.71
CA SER A 1019 27.24 23.25 -23.93
C SER A 1019 26.29 24.15 -24.73
N GLU A 1020 25.02 23.74 -24.93
CA GLU A 1020 24.01 24.59 -25.63
C GLU A 1020 23.89 25.95 -24.95
N LEU A 1021 23.74 25.97 -23.62
CA LEU A 1021 23.63 27.20 -22.82
C LEU A 1021 24.99 27.78 -22.37
N ASN A 1022 26.07 27.44 -23.07
CA ASN A 1022 27.42 28.02 -22.93
C ASN A 1022 28.00 28.04 -21.49
N THR A 1023 27.42 27.28 -20.55
CA THR A 1023 27.75 27.35 -19.12
C THR A 1023 28.92 26.42 -18.79
N ASN A 1024 29.09 25.31 -19.54
CA ASN A 1024 30.28 24.44 -19.54
C ASN A 1024 30.70 23.85 -18.16
N GLN A 1025 29.81 23.83 -17.17
CA GLN A 1025 30.05 23.23 -15.85
C GLN A 1025 28.78 22.52 -15.35
N TYR A 1026 28.94 21.27 -14.94
CA TYR A 1026 27.92 20.46 -14.27
C TYR A 1026 28.51 19.73 -13.06
N PHE A 1027 27.64 19.16 -12.23
CA PHE A 1027 28.01 18.40 -11.03
C PHE A 1027 27.39 16.99 -11.09
N LEU A 1028 28.17 15.95 -10.80
CA LEU A 1028 27.77 14.56 -11.02
C LEU A 1028 28.03 13.71 -9.77
N ASN A 1029 27.11 12.78 -9.47
CA ASN A 1029 27.24 11.78 -8.42
C ASN A 1029 27.64 12.43 -7.07
N GLN A 1030 28.86 12.23 -6.57
CA GLN A 1030 29.32 12.75 -5.28
C GLN A 1030 29.17 14.28 -5.12
N ASP A 1031 29.18 15.04 -6.21
CA ASP A 1031 28.98 16.49 -6.18
C ASP A 1031 27.48 16.91 -6.23
N PHE A 1032 26.56 15.98 -6.51
CA PHE A 1032 25.12 16.22 -6.60
C PHE A 1032 24.42 15.98 -5.24
N THR A 1033 24.74 16.86 -4.29
CA THR A 1033 24.14 16.86 -2.95
C THR A 1033 23.26 18.10 -2.70
N LEU A 1034 22.33 18.00 -1.75
CA LEU A 1034 21.45 19.12 -1.37
C LEU A 1034 22.24 20.36 -0.96
N ILE A 1035 23.34 20.15 -0.25
CA ILE A 1035 24.23 21.20 0.24
C ILE A 1035 24.96 21.88 -0.93
N ASN A 1036 25.48 21.10 -1.89
CA ASN A 1036 26.15 21.70 -3.04
C ASN A 1036 25.15 22.45 -3.95
N LEU A 1037 23.97 21.89 -4.23
CA LEU A 1037 22.92 22.55 -5.01
C LEU A 1037 22.58 23.95 -4.46
N LYS A 1038 22.31 24.05 -3.15
CA LYS A 1038 22.04 25.35 -2.49
C LYS A 1038 23.26 26.28 -2.53
N ASN A 1039 24.48 25.77 -2.37
CA ASN A 1039 25.70 26.58 -2.40
C ASN A 1039 26.02 27.14 -3.79
N GLN A 1040 25.88 26.33 -4.86
CA GLN A 1040 26.10 26.79 -6.23
C GLN A 1040 25.06 27.83 -6.61
N TYR A 1041 23.77 27.55 -6.34
CA TYR A 1041 22.68 28.47 -6.63
C TYR A 1041 22.84 29.81 -5.90
N LYS A 1042 23.19 29.79 -4.62
CA LYS A 1042 23.44 31.01 -3.83
C LYS A 1042 24.68 31.79 -4.28
N THR A 1043 25.66 31.12 -4.88
CA THR A 1043 26.91 31.77 -5.36
C THR A 1043 26.72 32.40 -6.73
N ASN A 1044 26.07 31.69 -7.66
CA ASN A 1044 25.78 32.13 -9.02
C ASN A 1044 24.31 31.79 -9.37
N PRO A 1045 23.33 32.64 -9.01
CA PRO A 1045 21.93 32.31 -9.25
C PRO A 1045 21.59 32.26 -10.74
N THR A 1046 21.12 31.11 -11.21
CA THR A 1046 20.76 30.87 -12.62
C THR A 1046 19.24 30.96 -12.84
N PRO A 1047 18.78 31.39 -14.03
CA PRO A 1047 17.36 31.31 -14.40
C PRO A 1047 16.89 29.87 -14.63
N ILE A 1048 17.79 28.92 -14.89
CA ILE A 1048 17.47 27.51 -15.13
C ILE A 1048 18.25 26.62 -14.15
N ILE A 1049 17.59 25.59 -13.63
CA ILE A 1049 18.21 24.46 -12.92
C ILE A 1049 17.80 23.17 -13.64
N HIS A 1050 18.75 22.27 -13.86
CA HIS A 1050 18.53 20.98 -14.50
C HIS A 1050 19.01 19.86 -13.58
N LEU A 1051 18.11 18.94 -13.20
CA LEU A 1051 18.37 17.81 -12.32
C LEU A 1051 18.15 16.49 -13.09
N ALA A 1052 19.26 15.82 -13.42
CA ALA A 1052 19.28 14.55 -14.14
C ALA A 1052 19.39 13.38 -13.14
N THR A 1053 18.25 12.92 -12.63
CA THR A 1053 18.15 11.87 -11.59
C THR A 1053 16.74 11.30 -11.50
N HIS A 1054 16.58 10.16 -10.81
CA HIS A 1054 15.29 9.59 -10.46
C HIS A 1054 14.48 10.50 -9.53
N ALA A 1055 13.21 10.68 -9.83
CA ALA A 1055 12.21 11.22 -8.90
C ALA A 1055 10.90 10.43 -8.99
N ASP A 1056 10.20 10.27 -7.88
CA ASP A 1056 9.05 9.35 -7.76
C ASP A 1056 7.91 10.04 -7.01
N PHE A 1057 6.79 10.29 -7.70
CA PHE A 1057 5.58 10.89 -7.12
C PHE A 1057 4.61 9.79 -6.71
N LYS A 1058 4.48 9.59 -5.40
CA LYS A 1058 3.72 8.52 -4.75
C LYS A 1058 2.38 9.00 -4.20
N PRO A 1059 1.40 8.08 -4.03
CA PRO A 1059 0.17 8.36 -3.30
C PRO A 1059 0.40 8.76 -1.84
N GLY A 1060 -0.61 9.39 -1.23
CA GLY A 1060 -0.59 9.86 0.15
C GLY A 1060 0.05 11.24 0.32
N ASP A 1061 0.71 11.45 1.45
CA ASP A 1061 1.32 12.73 1.81
C ASP A 1061 2.45 13.13 0.84
N ALA A 1062 2.66 14.43 0.65
CA ALA A 1062 3.77 14.95 -0.15
C ALA A 1062 5.16 14.47 0.31
N SER A 1063 5.34 14.12 1.59
CA SER A 1063 6.56 13.49 2.10
C SER A 1063 6.87 12.11 1.51
N ASN A 1064 5.87 11.39 0.97
CA ASN A 1064 6.08 10.11 0.30
C ASN A 1064 6.75 10.27 -1.08
N SER A 1065 6.61 11.43 -1.71
CA SER A 1065 7.18 11.77 -3.01
C SER A 1065 8.56 12.39 -2.86
N TYR A 1066 9.51 12.09 -3.75
CA TYR A 1066 10.89 12.57 -3.58
C TYR A 1066 11.68 12.76 -4.89
N ILE A 1067 12.70 13.63 -4.83
CA ILE A 1067 13.80 13.70 -5.80
C ILE A 1067 15.00 12.98 -5.19
N HIS A 1068 15.64 12.06 -5.92
CA HIS A 1068 16.80 11.33 -5.44
C HIS A 1068 18.09 12.11 -5.69
N LEU A 1069 18.69 12.66 -4.64
CA LEU A 1069 20.03 13.25 -4.67
C LEU A 1069 21.06 12.15 -4.34
N TRP A 1070 22.35 12.43 -4.53
CA TRP A 1070 23.40 11.42 -4.25
C TRP A 1070 23.48 11.02 -2.76
N ASP A 1071 23.23 11.96 -1.86
CA ASP A 1071 23.36 11.79 -0.41
C ASP A 1071 22.04 11.49 0.30
N GLN A 1072 20.89 11.78 -0.33
CA GLN A 1072 19.58 11.70 0.30
C GLN A 1072 18.42 11.72 -0.71
N LYS A 1073 17.25 11.24 -0.28
CA LYS A 1073 15.97 11.47 -0.98
C LYS A 1073 15.35 12.75 -0.43
N LEU A 1074 15.27 13.80 -1.25
CA LEU A 1074 14.66 15.09 -0.89
C LEU A 1074 13.14 14.99 -1.04
N PRO A 1075 12.34 15.06 0.04
CA PRO A 1075 10.88 14.91 -0.05
C PRO A 1075 10.23 16.12 -0.73
N LEU A 1076 9.07 15.92 -1.36
CA LEU A 1076 8.39 16.95 -2.16
C LEU A 1076 7.93 18.14 -1.29
N ASN A 1077 7.44 17.89 -0.07
CA ASN A 1077 7.12 18.96 0.88
C ASN A 1077 8.36 19.74 1.40
N GLN A 1078 9.57 19.35 1.00
CA GLN A 1078 10.82 20.04 1.31
C GLN A 1078 11.46 20.76 0.11
N LEU A 1079 10.86 20.73 -1.09
CA LEU A 1079 11.41 21.45 -2.26
C LEU A 1079 11.49 22.97 -2.04
N SER A 1080 10.58 23.55 -1.25
CA SER A 1080 10.59 24.98 -0.89
C SER A 1080 11.90 25.40 -0.20
N GLN A 1081 12.55 24.47 0.52
CA GLN A 1081 13.85 24.71 1.15
C GLN A 1081 15.01 24.93 0.15
N LEU A 1082 14.81 24.66 -1.15
CA LEU A 1082 15.78 24.98 -2.19
C LEU A 1082 15.88 26.50 -2.41
N GLY A 1083 14.84 27.27 -2.08
CA GLY A 1083 14.84 28.73 -2.17
C GLY A 1083 14.77 29.28 -3.60
N LEU A 1084 14.15 28.55 -4.53
CA LEU A 1084 14.15 28.90 -5.97
C LEU A 1084 13.24 30.08 -6.35
N SER A 1085 12.65 30.74 -5.35
CA SER A 1085 11.76 31.89 -5.51
C SER A 1085 12.46 33.25 -5.42
N ASP A 1086 13.57 33.37 -4.66
CA ASP A 1086 14.38 34.60 -4.54
C ASP A 1086 15.90 34.35 -4.68
N PRO A 1087 16.53 34.73 -5.81
CA PRO A 1087 15.87 35.20 -7.04
C PRO A 1087 15.04 34.07 -7.67
N THR A 1088 14.07 34.41 -8.51
CA THR A 1088 13.17 33.38 -9.08
C THR A 1088 13.83 32.60 -10.22
N VAL A 1089 13.80 31.27 -10.13
CA VAL A 1089 14.11 30.34 -11.22
C VAL A 1089 12.96 30.34 -12.24
N ASP A 1090 13.27 30.56 -13.51
CA ASP A 1090 12.29 30.56 -14.61
C ASP A 1090 11.96 29.14 -15.11
N LEU A 1091 12.86 28.16 -14.90
CA LEU A 1091 12.66 26.75 -15.20
C LEU A 1091 13.47 25.81 -14.29
N LEU A 1092 12.79 24.85 -13.66
CA LEU A 1092 13.42 23.63 -13.12
C LEU A 1092 13.15 22.46 -14.09
N VAL A 1093 14.16 21.68 -14.45
CA VAL A 1093 14.00 20.45 -15.25
C VAL A 1093 14.33 19.24 -14.38
N LEU A 1094 13.46 18.23 -14.40
CA LEU A 1094 13.63 16.94 -13.74
C LEU A 1094 13.59 15.84 -14.81
N SER A 1095 14.75 15.31 -15.21
CA SER A 1095 14.85 14.51 -16.44
C SER A 1095 14.37 13.05 -16.33
N ALA A 1096 14.29 12.45 -15.13
CA ALA A 1096 13.84 11.06 -14.97
C ALA A 1096 12.80 10.91 -13.84
N CYS A 1097 11.61 11.50 -14.03
CA CYS A 1097 10.49 11.35 -13.10
C CYS A 1097 9.61 10.12 -13.42
N ARG A 1098 8.98 9.57 -12.38
CA ARG A 1098 7.80 8.72 -12.44
C ARG A 1098 6.66 9.38 -11.66
N THR A 1099 5.45 9.35 -12.21
CA THR A 1099 4.23 9.73 -11.48
C THR A 1099 3.32 8.52 -11.34
N ALA A 1100 2.79 8.25 -10.13
CA ALA A 1100 1.79 7.20 -9.94
C ALA A 1100 0.53 7.44 -10.79
N VAL A 1101 -0.20 6.36 -11.11
CA VAL A 1101 -1.23 6.40 -12.16
C VAL A 1101 -2.63 6.54 -11.57
N GLY A 1102 -3.29 7.66 -11.87
CA GLY A 1102 -4.68 7.90 -11.48
C GLY A 1102 -4.86 7.94 -9.97
N ASP A 1103 -4.00 8.65 -9.27
CA ASP A 1103 -4.11 8.94 -7.84
C ASP A 1103 -4.15 10.45 -7.62
N LYS A 1104 -5.17 10.94 -6.92
CA LYS A 1104 -5.41 12.39 -6.74
C LYS A 1104 -4.24 13.09 -6.06
N ASN A 1105 -3.57 12.41 -5.12
CA ASN A 1105 -2.49 12.98 -4.33
C ASN A 1105 -1.15 12.97 -5.07
N ALA A 1106 -0.82 11.89 -5.79
CA ALA A 1106 0.35 11.87 -6.67
C ALA A 1106 0.23 12.89 -7.82
N GLU A 1107 -0.98 13.10 -8.33
CA GLU A 1107 -1.26 14.12 -9.35
C GLU A 1107 -1.23 15.55 -8.80
N LEU A 1108 -1.69 15.79 -7.57
CA LEU A 1108 -1.45 17.06 -6.86
C LEU A 1108 0.05 17.30 -6.63
N GLY A 1109 0.81 16.28 -6.25
CA GLY A 1109 2.26 16.40 -6.11
C GLY A 1109 2.97 16.78 -7.40
N PHE A 1110 2.60 16.12 -8.51
CA PHE A 1110 3.16 16.39 -9.84
C PHE A 1110 2.74 17.75 -10.41
N ALA A 1111 1.44 18.05 -10.47
CA ALA A 1111 0.94 19.31 -11.01
C ALA A 1111 1.26 20.52 -10.12
N GLY A 1112 1.50 20.30 -8.82
CA GLY A 1112 1.94 21.30 -7.86
C GLY A 1112 3.45 21.58 -7.85
N LEU A 1113 4.26 20.91 -8.67
CA LEU A 1113 5.73 21.00 -8.65
C LEU A 1113 6.30 22.42 -8.71
N ALA A 1114 5.72 23.31 -9.52
CA ALA A 1114 6.12 24.71 -9.62
C ALA A 1114 5.85 25.47 -8.32
N VAL A 1115 4.70 25.22 -7.70
CA VAL A 1115 4.27 25.84 -6.43
C VAL A 1115 5.17 25.36 -5.28
N ALA A 1116 5.40 24.04 -5.18
CA ALA A 1116 6.22 23.43 -4.13
C ALA A 1116 7.70 23.85 -4.18
N SER A 1117 8.26 24.02 -5.38
CA SER A 1117 9.66 24.40 -5.57
C SER A 1117 9.91 25.91 -5.55
N GLY A 1118 8.89 26.72 -5.85
CA GLY A 1118 8.99 28.18 -6.01
C GLY A 1118 9.53 28.64 -7.37
N ALA A 1119 9.81 27.71 -8.30
CA ALA A 1119 10.18 28.02 -9.67
C ALA A 1119 8.93 28.41 -10.51
N LYS A 1120 9.08 29.28 -11.51
CA LYS A 1120 7.95 29.68 -12.38
C LYS A 1120 7.34 28.51 -13.15
N SER A 1121 8.17 27.52 -13.48
CA SER A 1121 7.80 26.35 -14.27
C SER A 1121 8.68 25.16 -13.92
N VAL A 1122 8.13 23.95 -14.06
CA VAL A 1122 8.87 22.69 -13.96
C VAL A 1122 8.61 21.84 -15.22
N LEU A 1123 9.66 21.25 -15.79
CA LEU A 1123 9.56 20.25 -16.84
C LEU A 1123 9.84 18.87 -16.23
N ALA A 1124 8.87 17.96 -16.31
CA ALA A 1124 8.92 16.64 -15.68
C ALA A 1124 8.14 15.58 -16.49
N SER A 1125 8.43 14.29 -16.24
CA SER A 1125 7.82 13.15 -16.93
C SER A 1125 6.68 12.46 -16.16
N LEU A 1126 5.60 12.16 -16.87
CA LEU A 1126 4.38 11.48 -16.38
C LEU A 1126 4.56 9.97 -16.10
N TRP A 1127 5.62 9.36 -16.64
CA TRP A 1127 5.97 7.95 -16.45
C TRP A 1127 7.47 7.73 -16.64
N TYR A 1128 7.95 6.53 -16.32
CA TYR A 1128 9.35 6.14 -16.50
C TYR A 1128 9.74 6.19 -17.99
N VAL A 1129 10.52 7.19 -18.34
CA VAL A 1129 11.10 7.42 -19.68
C VAL A 1129 12.40 6.63 -19.85
N SER A 1130 12.80 6.38 -21.09
CA SER A 1130 14.12 5.80 -21.36
C SER A 1130 15.22 6.86 -21.34
N ASP A 1131 16.42 6.40 -21.01
CA ASP A 1131 17.62 7.22 -20.81
C ASP A 1131 18.08 7.87 -22.13
N GLU A 1132 18.06 7.10 -23.23
CA GLU A 1132 18.37 7.59 -24.58
C GLU A 1132 17.26 8.46 -25.20
N GLY A 1133 15.99 8.22 -24.84
CA GLY A 1133 14.87 9.06 -25.28
C GLY A 1133 14.89 10.42 -24.59
N THR A 1134 15.20 10.44 -23.30
CA THR A 1134 15.40 11.66 -22.49
C THR A 1134 16.54 12.51 -23.03
N LEU A 1135 17.71 11.91 -23.28
CA LEU A 1135 18.85 12.59 -23.90
C LEU A 1135 18.45 13.21 -25.26
N GLY A 1136 17.68 12.48 -26.07
CA GLY A 1136 17.14 12.95 -27.35
C GLY A 1136 16.24 14.19 -27.20
N LEU A 1137 15.23 14.13 -26.34
CA LEU A 1137 14.29 15.24 -26.13
C LEU A 1137 14.99 16.46 -25.54
N MET A 1138 15.83 16.28 -24.53
CA MET A 1138 16.50 17.38 -23.83
C MET A 1138 17.51 18.10 -24.73
N SER A 1139 18.18 17.38 -25.63
CA SER A 1139 19.08 18.00 -26.62
C SER A 1139 18.35 18.96 -27.56
N GLU A 1140 17.19 18.59 -28.11
CA GLU A 1140 16.39 19.51 -28.94
C GLU A 1140 15.69 20.59 -28.08
N PHE A 1141 15.27 20.26 -26.85
CA PHE A 1141 14.59 21.21 -25.97
C PHE A 1141 15.49 22.39 -25.61
N TYR A 1142 16.73 22.14 -25.16
CA TYR A 1142 17.65 23.22 -24.81
C TYR A 1142 18.10 24.05 -26.01
N HIS A 1143 18.30 23.40 -27.17
CA HIS A 1143 18.57 24.08 -28.44
C HIS A 1143 17.43 25.03 -28.86
N HIS A 1144 16.18 24.60 -28.71
CA HIS A 1144 15.00 25.43 -28.97
C HIS A 1144 14.72 26.46 -27.86
N LEU A 1145 15.16 26.21 -26.63
CA LEU A 1145 15.01 27.14 -25.52
C LEU A 1145 15.87 28.39 -25.71
N ASP A 1146 17.15 28.22 -26.09
CA ASP A 1146 18.05 29.34 -26.40
C ASP A 1146 17.55 30.17 -27.60
N THR A 1147 17.01 29.51 -28.63
CA THR A 1147 16.63 30.16 -29.89
C THR A 1147 15.22 30.73 -29.90
N MET A 1148 14.27 30.21 -29.12
CA MET A 1148 12.88 30.68 -29.06
C MET A 1148 12.55 31.50 -27.81
N GLY A 1149 13.23 31.25 -26.68
CA GLY A 1149 13.05 32.00 -25.43
C GLY A 1149 11.65 31.94 -24.80
N ILE A 1150 10.85 30.92 -25.15
CA ILE A 1150 9.51 30.61 -24.61
C ILE A 1150 9.46 29.10 -24.33
N LYS A 1151 9.34 28.70 -23.05
CA LYS A 1151 9.48 27.29 -22.62
C LYS A 1151 8.54 26.32 -23.33
N ALA A 1152 7.25 26.65 -23.43
CA ALA A 1152 6.26 25.75 -24.02
C ALA A 1152 6.49 25.53 -25.53
N LYS A 1153 6.97 26.55 -26.25
CA LYS A 1153 7.32 26.43 -27.68
C LYS A 1153 8.61 25.63 -27.89
N ALA A 1154 9.59 25.76 -26.99
CA ALA A 1154 10.79 24.93 -27.04
C ALA A 1154 10.48 23.44 -26.84
N LEU A 1155 9.62 23.10 -25.87
CA LEU A 1155 9.16 21.73 -25.65
C LEU A 1155 8.35 21.20 -26.85
N GLN A 1156 7.41 22.01 -27.36
CA GLN A 1156 6.63 21.68 -28.56
C GLN A 1156 7.54 21.34 -29.75
N ALA A 1157 8.57 22.16 -30.00
CA ALA A 1157 9.50 21.95 -31.11
C ALA A 1157 10.33 20.67 -30.96
N ALA A 1158 10.80 20.36 -29.75
CA ALA A 1158 11.52 19.12 -29.46
C ALA A 1158 10.64 17.87 -29.64
N GLN A 1159 9.39 17.92 -29.14
CA GLN A 1159 8.41 16.84 -29.33
C GLN A 1159 8.09 16.63 -30.82
N ILE A 1160 7.92 17.72 -31.59
CA ILE A 1160 7.73 17.68 -33.05
C ILE A 1160 8.97 17.09 -33.78
N ALA A 1161 10.19 17.40 -33.33
CA ALA A 1161 11.41 16.85 -33.92
C ALA A 1161 11.50 15.32 -33.72
N MET A 1162 11.10 14.83 -32.55
CA MET A 1162 11.00 13.38 -32.29
C MET A 1162 9.91 12.74 -33.16
N ILE A 1163 8.68 13.27 -33.18
CA ILE A 1163 7.57 12.80 -34.05
C ILE A 1163 8.00 12.63 -35.51
N ARG A 1164 8.85 13.55 -36.02
CA ARG A 1164 9.32 13.58 -37.41
C ARG A 1164 10.57 12.75 -37.69
N GLY A 1165 11.10 12.01 -36.70
CA GLY A 1165 12.35 11.23 -36.85
C GLY A 1165 13.60 12.08 -37.05
N GLN A 1166 13.54 13.37 -36.69
CA GLN A 1166 14.68 14.29 -36.73
C GLN A 1166 15.66 14.02 -35.57
N VAL A 1167 15.16 13.37 -34.51
CA VAL A 1167 15.89 12.73 -33.42
C VAL A 1167 15.74 11.21 -33.57
N ARG A 1168 16.84 10.46 -33.71
CA ARG A 1168 16.86 8.98 -33.81
C ARG A 1168 18.26 8.42 -33.51
N ILE A 1169 18.40 7.10 -33.39
CA ILE A 1169 19.67 6.46 -33.05
C ILE A 1169 20.17 5.58 -34.21
N GLU A 1170 21.34 5.93 -34.74
CA GLU A 1170 22.03 5.22 -35.82
C GLU A 1170 23.43 4.78 -35.34
N GLU A 1171 23.78 3.49 -35.48
CA GLU A 1171 25.13 2.97 -35.18
C GLU A 1171 25.68 3.33 -33.76
N GLY A 1172 24.81 3.39 -32.74
CA GLY A 1172 25.19 3.81 -31.38
C GLY A 1172 25.49 5.31 -31.23
N ARG A 1173 25.00 6.14 -32.15
CA ARG A 1173 25.04 7.61 -32.11
C ARG A 1173 23.62 8.17 -32.17
N LEU A 1174 23.33 9.14 -31.33
CA LEU A 1174 22.11 9.94 -31.37
C LEU A 1174 22.28 11.02 -32.44
N ILE A 1175 21.39 11.03 -33.43
CA ILE A 1175 21.43 11.94 -34.57
C ILE A 1175 20.41 13.06 -34.36
N LEU A 1176 20.88 14.31 -34.38
CA LEU A 1176 20.07 15.52 -34.19
C LEU A 1176 20.08 16.34 -35.50
N VAL A 1177 19.08 16.09 -36.35
CA VAL A 1177 19.05 16.62 -37.73
C VAL A 1177 18.90 18.15 -37.76
N ASN A 1178 18.12 18.74 -36.85
CA ASN A 1178 17.92 20.19 -36.79
C ASN A 1178 19.22 20.93 -36.42
N GLN A 1179 20.05 20.32 -35.57
CA GLN A 1179 21.33 20.85 -35.10
C GLN A 1179 22.51 20.51 -36.03
N ASN A 1180 22.33 19.55 -36.93
CA ASN A 1180 23.41 18.91 -37.69
C ASN A 1180 24.51 18.35 -36.75
N GLN A 1181 24.07 17.66 -35.68
CA GLN A 1181 24.90 17.18 -34.58
C GLN A 1181 24.75 15.66 -34.39
N GLU A 1182 25.85 14.99 -34.03
CA GLU A 1182 25.88 13.56 -33.69
C GLU A 1182 26.49 13.39 -32.28
N ILE A 1183 25.73 12.81 -31.35
CA ILE A 1183 26.17 12.55 -29.97
C ILE A 1183 26.48 11.06 -29.83
N THR A 1184 27.70 10.72 -29.38
CA THR A 1184 28.09 9.31 -29.17
C THR A 1184 27.48 8.78 -27.88
N LEU A 1185 26.72 7.68 -27.94
CA LEU A 1185 26.08 7.12 -26.76
C LEU A 1185 27.09 6.41 -25.82
N PRO A 1186 26.81 6.36 -24.50
CA PRO A 1186 27.51 5.50 -23.54
C PRO A 1186 27.57 4.05 -24.01
N PRO A 1187 28.62 3.27 -23.68
CA PRO A 1187 28.77 1.87 -24.12
C PRO A 1187 27.53 1.01 -23.89
N ASP A 1188 26.87 1.20 -22.76
CA ASP A 1188 25.71 0.43 -22.31
C ASP A 1188 24.44 0.67 -23.16
N LEU A 1189 24.40 1.77 -23.91
CA LEU A 1189 23.29 2.15 -24.81
C LEU A 1189 23.60 1.93 -26.30
N LYS A 1190 24.80 1.45 -26.67
CA LYS A 1190 25.24 1.33 -28.08
C LYS A 1190 24.54 0.26 -28.90
N ASN A 1191 23.89 -0.71 -28.26
CA ASN A 1191 23.22 -1.82 -28.94
C ASN A 1191 21.78 -1.46 -29.38
N LEU A 1192 21.33 -0.23 -29.16
CA LEU A 1192 20.01 0.27 -29.53
C LEU A 1192 20.01 0.75 -30.98
N ASN A 1193 19.57 -0.09 -31.92
CA ASN A 1193 19.17 0.34 -33.27
C ASN A 1193 17.74 0.92 -33.15
N ASN A 1194 17.57 2.24 -33.25
CA ASN A 1194 16.32 2.87 -32.82
C ASN A 1194 15.77 3.93 -33.79
N ASP A 1195 15.04 3.45 -34.81
CA ASP A 1195 14.07 4.25 -35.58
C ASP A 1195 12.82 4.63 -34.73
N GLU A 1196 12.72 4.12 -33.50
CA GLU A 1196 11.50 4.11 -32.68
C GLU A 1196 11.32 5.35 -31.79
N LEU A 1197 12.29 6.28 -31.74
CA LEU A 1197 12.19 7.51 -30.92
C LEU A 1197 11.03 8.46 -31.34
N ASN A 1198 10.39 8.20 -32.47
CA ASN A 1198 9.19 8.90 -32.92
C ASN A 1198 7.89 8.48 -32.19
N TYR A 1199 7.89 7.38 -31.42
CA TYR A 1199 6.69 6.95 -30.70
C TYR A 1199 6.38 7.82 -29.47
N PRO A 1200 5.10 8.08 -29.16
CA PRO A 1200 4.69 8.93 -28.04
C PRO A 1200 5.24 8.55 -26.67
N TYR A 1201 5.61 7.28 -26.45
CA TYR A 1201 6.26 6.81 -25.22
C TYR A 1201 7.46 7.68 -24.81
N TYR A 1202 8.27 8.14 -25.78
CA TYR A 1202 9.50 8.88 -25.54
C TYR A 1202 9.26 10.40 -25.37
N TRP A 1203 8.34 10.99 -26.14
CA TRP A 1203 8.15 12.44 -26.20
C TRP A 1203 6.89 12.96 -25.49
N ALA A 1204 5.82 12.19 -25.39
CA ALA A 1204 4.57 12.60 -24.74
C ALA A 1204 4.57 12.43 -23.22
N ALA A 1205 5.62 11.80 -22.68
CA ALA A 1205 5.83 11.66 -21.25
C ALA A 1205 6.07 13.00 -20.58
N PHE A 1206 6.82 13.89 -21.22
CA PHE A 1206 7.22 15.17 -20.67
C PHE A 1206 6.13 16.24 -20.85
N THR A 1207 5.83 16.94 -19.76
CA THR A 1207 4.93 18.09 -19.77
C THR A 1207 5.56 19.27 -19.04
N LEU A 1208 5.19 20.48 -19.47
CA LEU A 1208 5.52 21.70 -18.74
C LEU A 1208 4.42 21.95 -17.70
N VAL A 1209 4.82 22.15 -16.46
CA VAL A 1209 3.98 22.50 -15.33
C VAL A 1209 4.26 23.96 -14.95
N GLY A 1210 3.24 24.81 -14.93
CA GLY A 1210 3.36 26.24 -14.63
C GLY A 1210 3.51 27.13 -15.87
N SER A 1211 4.31 28.19 -15.77
CA SER A 1211 4.30 29.32 -16.72
C SER A 1211 4.87 28.92 -18.11
N PRO A 1212 4.12 29.06 -19.23
CA PRO A 1212 4.61 28.63 -20.54
C PRO A 1212 5.66 29.56 -21.17
N TRP A 1213 5.81 30.78 -20.65
CA TRP A 1213 6.72 31.84 -21.11
C TRP A 1213 8.08 31.73 -20.42
#